data_AF-A0A6A6N0A0-F1
#
_entry.id   AF-A0A6A6N0A0-F1
#
_cell.length_a   1.000
_cell.length_b   1.000
_cell.length_c   1.000
_cell.angle_alpha   90.00
_cell.angle_beta   90.00
_cell.angle_gamma   90.00
#
_symmetry.space_group_name_H-M   'P 1'
#
loop_
_entity.id
_entity.type
_entity.pdbx_description
1 polymer ?
#
loop_
_entity_poly.entity_id
_entity_poly.type
_entity_poly.pdbx_seq_one_letter_code
_entity_poly.pdbx_strand_id
1 'polypeptide(L)'
;MLKINNQSLKCYLFGIYRDGLKPHVDEATRRGDEIYANVQNWLTSVDEAIGEADDLVVDEEQARERCFLGLITNLKKRYKLSKKVEKKAQTVAELLENGEFDLDRIAYRPPLWQIVPPSVYNNEVLHSRISILEKVMNALRDPAFNMMGVYGVGGVGKTTLAKEVRRKAIEDKLFDVVLMGTVSETPELRKIQGTIADMLGLELKEETEEGRACRLRQRLLQEKKILVILDDIWEQLEPEKVGIPFGNDHKGCKIFLTSRREDILSRDMGTQESFELRVLLTVVGDFTNQDLRSIATEVAKKCAGLPVLIVTVAGALKNRDLNEWNVALKELSKVDNEGIQSKVYATLKLSYNHLASEELKSFFLLCAQIAQSDIQIGDLLLYSMGLDLLRSKDTVEYARKRVYKLVRDLKASCLLLDGDRNGSLKMHDVVRDTALDIASKSQHPFTFRDVVKTKEWPNMDFRSCSRIALPSCEIHELPQRLECPKLELLVPGRGSIHSKGPDLNISDIFFEGITKLKVVHFTGLCLWSLPSSLGYLTNLLTLCLDECVLRDASFIGELKRLEVLSFRGSKIEELPREITHLTRLKLLDLSHCDKLKVIPANAISSLSLLEELYTLKGFRQWELQGLNSSNNASLAELKNLSRLTTLEVDVPDVKMLPKDLFSNKLERYHIVIGEMWYWYDEYLSSRMLRIQLNTDIHLDHGVDLLLKKAEVLYLDKVKGIKSILYDMDWEGFQRLKHLDIEIVMTFNILLTQRCRSLV
;
A
#
# COMPACT_ATOMS: atom_id res chain seq x y z
N MET A 1 -44.12 2.11 -50.09
CA MET A 1 -43.27 0.91 -50.04
C MET A 1 -41.79 1.27 -50.26
N LEU A 2 -41.24 2.17 -49.45
CA LEU A 2 -39.80 2.23 -49.19
C LEU A 2 -39.64 1.56 -47.83
N LYS A 3 -38.73 0.59 -47.78
CA LYS A 3 -38.09 -0.11 -46.66
C LYS A 3 -37.88 0.74 -45.39
N ILE A 4 -38.96 1.23 -44.80
CA ILE A 4 -39.06 1.95 -43.52
C ILE A 4 -38.77 1.01 -42.33
N ASN A 5 -38.56 -0.30 -42.57
CA ASN A 5 -38.26 -1.29 -41.53
C ASN A 5 -36.86 -1.93 -41.66
N ASN A 6 -35.84 -1.20 -42.09
CA ASN A 6 -34.45 -1.69 -41.95
C ASN A 6 -33.44 -0.59 -41.57
N GLN A 7 -33.72 0.68 -41.89
CA GLN A 7 -32.84 1.81 -41.56
C GLN A 7 -32.90 2.18 -40.07
N SER A 8 -34.10 2.20 -39.48
CA SER A 8 -34.36 2.36 -38.05
C SER A 8 -33.85 1.17 -37.20
N LEU A 9 -33.67 0.00 -37.82
CA LEU A 9 -33.14 -1.22 -37.18
C LEU A 9 -31.60 -1.23 -37.06
N LYS A 10 -30.87 -0.64 -38.02
CA LYS A 10 -29.40 -0.52 -37.91
C LYS A 10 -28.98 0.56 -36.91
N CYS A 11 -29.68 1.70 -36.84
CA CYS A 11 -29.37 2.74 -35.86
C CYS A 11 -29.64 2.31 -34.40
N TYR A 12 -30.59 1.39 -34.16
CA TYR A 12 -30.82 0.79 -32.84
C TYR A 12 -29.78 -0.29 -32.46
N LEU A 13 -29.14 -0.94 -33.44
CA LEU A 13 -28.06 -1.91 -33.19
C LEU A 13 -26.71 -1.25 -32.90
N PHE A 14 -26.41 -0.08 -33.47
CA PHE A 14 -25.21 0.70 -33.16
C PHE A 14 -25.18 1.21 -31.72
N GLY A 15 -26.33 1.66 -31.20
CA GLY A 15 -26.47 1.94 -29.77
C GLY A 15 -26.10 0.73 -28.93
N ILE A 16 -26.58 -0.47 -29.25
CA ILE A 16 -26.29 -1.68 -28.45
C ILE A 16 -24.80 -2.08 -28.49
N TYR A 17 -24.15 -2.05 -29.66
CA TYR A 17 -22.73 -2.43 -29.78
C TYR A 17 -21.78 -1.35 -29.26
N ARG A 18 -22.02 -0.07 -29.59
CA ARG A 18 -21.23 1.05 -29.05
C ARG A 18 -21.46 1.19 -27.55
N ASP A 19 -22.70 1.16 -27.08
CA ASP A 19 -23.02 1.26 -25.65
C ASP A 19 -22.66 -0.03 -24.88
N GLY A 20 -22.37 -1.13 -25.59
CA GLY A 20 -21.75 -2.33 -25.03
C GLY A 20 -20.23 -2.25 -24.94
N LEU A 21 -19.56 -1.67 -25.95
CA LEU A 21 -18.09 -1.53 -25.99
C LEU A 21 -17.58 -0.34 -25.16
N LYS A 22 -18.33 0.76 -25.15
CA LYS A 22 -17.96 2.01 -24.47
C LYS A 22 -17.76 1.85 -22.96
N PRO A 23 -18.59 1.10 -22.21
CA PRO A 23 -18.32 0.77 -20.82
C PRO A 23 -16.98 0.07 -20.61
N HIS A 24 -16.61 -0.88 -21.49
CA HIS A 24 -15.33 -1.59 -21.40
C HIS A 24 -14.14 -0.69 -21.76
N VAL A 25 -14.31 0.23 -22.71
CA VAL A 25 -13.31 1.27 -23.01
C VAL A 25 -13.17 2.26 -21.86
N ASP A 26 -14.28 2.70 -21.27
CA ASP A 26 -14.29 3.58 -20.10
C ASP A 26 -13.67 2.88 -18.87
N GLU A 27 -13.92 1.59 -18.71
CA GLU A 27 -13.35 0.72 -17.67
C GLU A 27 -11.84 0.55 -17.88
N ALA A 28 -11.39 0.21 -19.08
CA ALA A 28 -9.98 0.11 -19.41
C ALA A 28 -9.26 1.46 -19.17
N THR A 29 -9.87 2.57 -19.60
CA THR A 29 -9.35 3.92 -19.36
C THR A 29 -9.27 4.24 -17.87
N ARG A 30 -10.30 3.87 -17.09
CA ARG A 30 -10.31 4.03 -15.62
C ARG A 30 -9.20 3.20 -14.94
N ARG A 31 -8.89 2.03 -15.46
CA ARG A 31 -7.76 1.19 -15.02
C ARG A 31 -6.40 1.76 -15.43
N GLY A 32 -6.37 2.86 -16.17
CA GLY A 32 -5.16 3.47 -16.72
C GLY A 32 -4.60 2.73 -17.94
N ASP A 33 -5.38 1.84 -18.55
CA ASP A 33 -5.01 1.13 -19.78
C ASP A 33 -5.26 2.06 -20.99
N GLU A 34 -4.40 1.98 -22.00
CA GLU A 34 -4.53 2.72 -23.25
C GLU A 34 -5.32 1.91 -24.28
N ILE A 35 -6.26 2.55 -24.94
CA ILE A 35 -7.13 1.92 -25.93
C ILE A 35 -6.37 1.77 -27.25
N TYR A 36 -6.48 0.60 -27.89
CA TYR A 36 -5.84 0.43 -29.20
C TYR A 36 -6.39 1.42 -30.23
N ALA A 37 -5.50 1.96 -31.06
CA ALA A 37 -5.86 2.98 -32.04
C ALA A 37 -6.97 2.54 -33.01
N ASN A 38 -7.05 1.26 -33.37
CA ASN A 38 -8.13 0.72 -34.21
C ASN A 38 -9.49 0.79 -33.51
N VAL A 39 -9.56 0.49 -32.21
CA VAL A 39 -10.78 0.59 -31.40
C VAL A 39 -11.20 2.06 -31.26
N GLN A 40 -10.25 2.94 -30.98
CA GLN A 40 -10.50 4.38 -30.87
C GLN A 40 -11.02 4.98 -32.20
N ASN A 41 -10.35 4.67 -33.30
CA ASN A 41 -10.74 5.13 -34.63
C ASN A 41 -12.12 4.59 -35.05
N TRP A 42 -12.42 3.34 -34.69
CA TRP A 42 -13.74 2.76 -34.91
C TRP A 42 -14.81 3.50 -34.10
N LEU A 43 -14.60 3.74 -32.81
CA LEU A 43 -15.53 4.51 -31.97
C LEU A 43 -15.79 5.91 -32.54
N THR A 44 -14.74 6.62 -32.97
CA THR A 44 -14.88 7.93 -33.62
C THR A 44 -15.69 7.84 -34.90
N SER A 45 -15.40 6.87 -35.76
CA SER A 45 -16.13 6.67 -37.04
C SER A 45 -17.62 6.34 -36.80
N VAL A 46 -17.91 5.61 -35.72
CA VAL A 46 -19.28 5.28 -35.30
C VAL A 46 -20.01 6.51 -34.78
N ASP A 47 -19.39 7.29 -33.91
CA ASP A 47 -20.01 8.52 -33.37
C ASP A 47 -20.26 9.56 -34.47
N GLU A 48 -19.36 9.69 -35.45
CA GLU A 48 -19.57 10.51 -36.66
C GLU A 48 -20.77 10.00 -37.48
N ALA A 49 -20.84 8.69 -37.73
CA ALA A 49 -21.94 8.09 -38.47
C ALA A 49 -23.31 8.23 -37.78
N ILE A 50 -23.33 8.22 -36.44
CA ILE A 50 -24.54 8.48 -35.63
C ILE A 50 -24.97 9.94 -35.76
N GLY A 51 -24.05 10.90 -35.59
CA GLY A 51 -24.36 12.33 -35.74
C GLY A 51 -24.91 12.67 -37.13
N GLU A 52 -24.32 12.12 -38.19
CA GLU A 52 -24.81 12.31 -39.55
C GLU A 52 -26.17 11.62 -39.81
N ALA A 53 -26.49 10.55 -39.09
CA ALA A 53 -27.78 9.88 -39.19
C ALA A 53 -28.89 10.71 -38.53
N ASP A 54 -28.61 11.38 -37.41
CA ASP A 54 -29.53 12.30 -36.74
C ASP A 54 -29.87 13.49 -37.66
N ASP A 55 -28.88 14.05 -38.38
CA ASP A 55 -29.10 15.10 -39.38
C ASP A 55 -30.03 14.64 -40.52
N LEU A 56 -29.94 13.37 -40.94
CA LEU A 56 -30.82 12.81 -41.99
C LEU A 56 -32.26 12.61 -41.52
N VAL A 57 -32.48 12.34 -40.24
CA VAL A 57 -33.83 12.26 -39.64
C VAL A 57 -34.48 13.65 -39.66
N VAL A 58 -33.73 14.70 -39.31
CA VAL A 58 -34.18 16.10 -39.38
C VAL A 58 -34.48 16.52 -40.84
N ASP A 59 -33.62 16.16 -41.79
CA ASP A 59 -33.82 16.39 -43.23
C ASP A 59 -35.09 15.66 -43.75
N GLU A 60 -35.43 14.48 -43.21
CA GLU A 60 -36.65 13.75 -43.57
C GLU A 60 -37.90 14.48 -43.08
N GLU A 61 -37.90 14.99 -41.85
CA GLU A 61 -39.01 15.77 -41.29
C GLU A 61 -39.26 17.06 -42.10
N GLN A 62 -38.20 17.78 -42.47
CA GLN A 62 -38.31 18.94 -43.36
C GLN A 62 -38.75 18.58 -44.79
N ALA A 63 -38.39 17.39 -45.29
CA ALA A 63 -38.85 16.90 -46.59
C ALA A 63 -40.32 16.43 -46.58
N ARG A 64 -40.91 16.22 -45.40
CA ARG A 64 -42.34 15.93 -45.18
C ARG A 64 -43.21 17.17 -45.09
N GLU A 65 -42.64 18.37 -44.92
CA GLU A 65 -43.39 19.63 -44.95
C GLU A 65 -44.10 19.81 -46.31
N ARG A 66 -45.43 19.96 -46.24
CA ARG A 66 -46.33 19.98 -47.40
C ARG A 66 -46.17 21.27 -48.18
N CYS A 67 -45.85 21.19 -49.47
CA CYS A 67 -45.98 22.31 -50.41
C CYS A 67 -47.31 22.19 -51.19
N PHE A 68 -48.00 23.32 -51.35
CA PHE A 68 -49.19 23.57 -52.17
C PHE A 68 -50.36 22.58 -52.03
N LEU A 69 -51.46 23.04 -51.39
CA LEU A 69 -52.77 22.36 -51.29
C LEU A 69 -52.76 20.96 -50.64
N GLY A 70 -51.81 20.70 -49.76
CA GLY A 70 -51.93 19.65 -48.74
C GLY A 70 -51.83 18.20 -49.19
N LEU A 71 -51.51 17.93 -50.47
CA LEU A 71 -51.66 16.57 -51.03
C LEU A 71 -50.42 15.93 -51.68
N ILE A 72 -49.29 16.63 -51.88
CA ILE A 72 -48.11 16.03 -52.54
C ILE A 72 -46.78 16.42 -51.86
N THR A 73 -46.01 15.42 -51.42
CA THR A 73 -44.64 15.59 -50.88
C THR A 73 -43.61 15.76 -52.01
N ASN A 74 -42.51 16.51 -51.78
CA ASN A 74 -41.52 16.82 -52.81
C ASN A 74 -40.70 15.59 -53.24
N LEU A 75 -41.13 14.92 -54.32
CA LEU A 75 -40.55 13.68 -54.84
C LEU A 75 -39.05 13.79 -55.18
N LYS A 76 -38.59 14.96 -55.68
CA LYS A 76 -37.17 15.18 -56.03
C LYS A 76 -36.27 15.24 -54.79
N LYS A 77 -36.73 15.88 -53.71
CA LYS A 77 -36.04 15.88 -52.42
C LYS A 77 -35.99 14.47 -51.81
N ARG A 78 -37.10 13.73 -51.85
CA ARG A 78 -37.17 12.34 -51.35
C ARG A 78 -36.25 11.38 -52.11
N TYR A 79 -36.13 11.52 -53.43
CA TYR A 79 -35.20 10.70 -54.22
C TYR A 79 -33.74 10.96 -53.83
N LYS A 80 -33.35 12.22 -53.65
CA LYS A 80 -32.00 12.59 -53.17
C LYS A 80 -31.73 12.05 -51.77
N LEU A 81 -32.71 12.16 -50.87
CA LEU A 81 -32.62 11.63 -49.51
C LEU A 81 -32.46 10.09 -49.53
N SER A 82 -33.25 9.38 -50.35
CA SER A 82 -33.15 7.93 -50.49
C SER A 82 -31.77 7.45 -50.94
N LYS A 83 -31.12 8.17 -51.87
CA LYS A 83 -29.73 7.84 -52.28
C LYS A 83 -28.70 8.10 -51.17
N LYS A 84 -28.85 9.19 -50.42
CA LYS A 84 -27.98 9.47 -49.25
C LYS A 84 -28.10 8.35 -48.20
N VAL A 85 -29.34 7.97 -47.90
CA VAL A 85 -29.72 6.91 -46.96
C VAL A 85 -29.17 5.55 -47.38
N GLU A 86 -29.22 5.22 -48.68
CA GLU A 86 -28.63 3.98 -49.23
C GLU A 86 -27.10 3.94 -49.10
N LYS A 87 -26.42 5.04 -49.44
CA LYS A 87 -24.96 5.13 -49.29
C LYS A 87 -24.52 5.01 -47.83
N LYS A 88 -25.25 5.63 -46.90
CA LYS A 88 -24.97 5.52 -45.46
C LYS A 88 -25.25 4.11 -44.93
N ALA A 89 -26.29 3.42 -45.42
CA ALA A 89 -26.55 2.03 -45.05
C ALA A 89 -25.40 1.07 -45.40
N GLN A 90 -24.64 1.37 -46.47
CA GLN A 90 -23.44 0.65 -46.87
C GLN A 90 -22.27 0.94 -45.91
N THR A 91 -21.96 2.21 -45.62
CA THR A 91 -20.93 2.59 -44.63
C THR A 91 -21.20 1.95 -43.25
N VAL A 92 -22.47 1.93 -42.85
CA VAL A 92 -22.94 1.30 -41.60
C VAL A 92 -22.79 -0.23 -41.64
N ALA A 93 -22.87 -0.87 -42.80
CA ALA A 93 -22.59 -2.31 -42.92
C ALA A 93 -21.10 -2.60 -42.75
N GLU A 94 -20.24 -1.80 -43.37
CA GLU A 94 -18.78 -1.92 -43.27
C GLU A 94 -18.27 -1.70 -41.84
N LEU A 95 -18.85 -0.73 -41.11
CA LEU A 95 -18.51 -0.51 -39.70
C LEU A 95 -18.94 -1.65 -38.78
N LEU A 96 -20.04 -2.36 -39.10
CA LEU A 96 -20.49 -3.53 -38.33
C LEU A 96 -19.55 -4.73 -38.53
N GLU A 97 -19.12 -4.98 -39.76
CA GLU A 97 -18.15 -6.06 -40.05
C GLU A 97 -16.79 -5.79 -39.38
N ASN A 98 -16.39 -4.53 -39.24
CA ASN A 98 -15.14 -4.13 -38.60
C ASN A 98 -15.25 -3.91 -37.08
N GLY A 99 -16.45 -4.07 -36.48
CA GLY A 99 -16.76 -3.75 -35.09
C GLY A 99 -16.76 -4.93 -34.12
N GLU A 100 -16.44 -6.14 -34.59
CA GLU A 100 -16.30 -7.32 -33.72
C GLU A 100 -14.92 -7.32 -33.04
N PHE A 101 -14.83 -6.63 -31.91
CA PHE A 101 -13.64 -6.68 -31.05
C PHE A 101 -13.76 -7.79 -30.01
N ASP A 102 -12.66 -8.50 -29.79
CA ASP A 102 -12.48 -9.30 -28.59
C ASP A 102 -12.35 -8.35 -27.38
N LEU A 103 -13.29 -8.43 -26.44
CA LEU A 103 -13.36 -7.53 -25.29
C LEU A 103 -12.11 -7.60 -24.41
N ASP A 104 -11.40 -8.74 -24.43
CA ASP A 104 -10.14 -8.92 -23.70
C ASP A 104 -8.94 -8.27 -24.42
N ARG A 105 -9.14 -7.69 -25.62
CA ARG A 105 -8.10 -7.10 -26.47
C ARG A 105 -8.43 -5.70 -27.00
N ILE A 106 -9.22 -4.94 -26.26
CA ILE A 106 -9.59 -3.56 -26.65
C ILE A 106 -8.58 -2.52 -26.16
N ALA A 107 -7.78 -2.87 -25.15
CA ALA A 107 -6.84 -1.98 -24.49
C ALA A 107 -5.57 -2.74 -24.10
N TYR A 108 -4.51 -1.98 -23.84
CA TYR A 108 -3.26 -2.51 -23.30
C TYR A 108 -2.82 -1.65 -22.12
N ARG A 109 -2.19 -2.28 -21.14
CA ARG A 109 -1.63 -1.54 -20.00
C ARG A 109 -0.36 -0.80 -20.45
N PRO A 110 -0.33 0.54 -20.42
CA PRO A 110 0.89 1.27 -20.70
C PRO A 110 1.91 1.02 -19.58
N PRO A 111 3.22 1.12 -19.89
CA PRO A 111 4.24 1.11 -18.86
C PRO A 111 4.04 2.29 -17.89
N LEU A 112 4.34 2.08 -16.61
CA LEU A 112 4.22 3.12 -15.58
C LEU A 112 4.98 4.38 -16.00
N TRP A 113 4.32 5.54 -15.92
CA TRP A 113 5.00 6.82 -16.10
C TRP A 113 6.15 6.91 -15.10
N GLN A 114 7.35 7.15 -15.61
CA GLN A 114 8.51 7.36 -14.76
C GLN A 114 8.35 8.73 -14.10
N ILE A 115 7.80 8.75 -12.88
CA ILE A 115 7.69 9.97 -12.09
C ILE A 115 9.11 10.44 -11.78
N VAL A 116 9.46 11.59 -12.34
CA VAL A 116 10.74 12.23 -12.11
C VAL A 116 10.52 13.36 -11.09
N PRO A 117 10.83 13.15 -9.80
CA PRO A 117 10.68 14.21 -8.80
C PRO A 117 11.64 15.38 -9.09
N PRO A 118 11.31 16.60 -8.62
CA PRO A 118 12.20 17.75 -8.77
C PRO A 118 13.58 17.49 -8.17
N SER A 119 14.61 18.02 -8.81
CA SER A 119 15.99 17.97 -8.32
C SER A 119 16.11 18.51 -6.89
N VAL A 120 16.77 17.73 -6.03
CA VAL A 120 17.14 18.14 -4.67
C VAL A 120 18.45 18.94 -4.69
N TYR A 121 19.18 18.95 -5.81
CA TYR A 121 20.45 19.67 -5.98
C TYR A 121 20.29 21.08 -6.59
N ASN A 122 19.12 21.70 -6.44
CA ASN A 122 18.81 23.01 -7.03
C ASN A 122 19.51 24.22 -6.38
N ASN A 123 20.34 24.02 -5.35
CA ASN A 123 21.04 25.10 -4.66
C ASN A 123 22.57 24.98 -4.83
N GLU A 124 23.24 26.13 -5.01
CA GLU A 124 24.71 26.28 -5.03
C GLU A 124 25.41 25.66 -3.79
N VAL A 125 24.67 25.38 -2.72
CA VAL A 125 25.17 24.84 -1.44
C VAL A 125 25.73 23.40 -1.55
N LEU A 126 25.41 22.63 -2.60
CA LEU A 126 25.81 21.22 -2.75
C LEU A 126 26.79 20.95 -3.90
N HIS A 127 27.73 21.87 -4.20
CA HIS A 127 28.71 21.72 -5.28
C HIS A 127 29.45 20.37 -5.31
N SER A 128 29.83 19.81 -4.15
CA SER A 128 30.51 18.50 -4.11
C SER A 128 29.63 17.35 -4.59
N ARG A 129 28.31 17.43 -4.36
CA ARG A 129 27.33 16.46 -4.84
C ARG A 129 27.06 16.62 -6.33
N ILE A 130 26.98 17.85 -6.81
CA ILE A 130 26.86 18.16 -8.25
C ILE A 130 28.07 17.62 -9.01
N SER A 131 29.29 17.84 -8.50
CA SER A 131 30.52 17.34 -9.14
C SER A 131 30.56 15.81 -9.23
N ILE A 132 30.15 15.08 -8.17
CA ILE A 132 30.09 13.62 -8.21
C ILE A 132 28.99 13.14 -9.17
N LEU A 133 27.81 13.78 -9.15
CA LEU A 133 26.75 13.50 -10.11
C LEU A 133 27.26 13.65 -11.55
N GLU A 134 27.98 14.73 -11.86
CA GLU A 134 28.57 14.94 -13.19
C GLU A 134 29.56 13.84 -13.58
N LYS A 135 30.45 13.45 -12.66
CA LYS A 135 31.39 12.34 -12.89
C LYS A 135 30.65 11.03 -13.19
N VAL A 136 29.64 10.69 -12.39
CA VAL A 136 28.80 9.51 -12.61
C VAL A 136 28.08 9.60 -13.95
N MET A 137 27.49 10.75 -14.28
CA MET A 137 26.80 10.93 -15.56
C MET A 137 27.76 10.87 -16.76
N ASN A 138 29.02 11.26 -16.60
CA ASN A 138 30.05 11.11 -17.64
C ASN A 138 30.44 9.65 -17.84
N ALA A 139 30.67 8.89 -16.76
CA ALA A 139 30.93 7.46 -16.83
C ALA A 139 29.73 6.67 -17.42
N LEU A 140 28.49 7.10 -17.14
CA LEU A 140 27.30 6.53 -17.78
C LEU A 140 27.25 6.77 -19.30
N ARG A 141 27.89 7.83 -19.81
CA ARG A 141 27.96 8.10 -21.26
C ARG A 141 29.12 7.37 -21.94
N ASP A 142 30.15 7.00 -21.20
CA ASP A 142 31.35 6.36 -21.75
C ASP A 142 31.11 4.88 -22.07
N PRO A 143 31.27 4.42 -23.33
CA PRO A 143 31.04 3.03 -23.71
C PRO A 143 32.01 2.02 -23.06
N ALA A 144 33.11 2.46 -22.44
CA ALA A 144 34.05 1.58 -21.74
C ALA A 144 33.47 0.99 -20.45
N PHE A 145 32.49 1.66 -19.82
CA PHE A 145 31.93 1.25 -18.54
C PHE A 145 30.51 0.70 -18.68
N ASN A 146 30.30 -0.55 -18.25
CA ASN A 146 29.00 -1.20 -18.16
C ASN A 146 28.52 -1.32 -16.72
N MET A 147 29.42 -1.44 -15.74
CA MET A 147 29.07 -1.48 -14.32
C MET A 147 29.92 -0.52 -13.53
N MET A 148 29.25 0.28 -12.71
CA MET A 148 29.86 1.33 -11.92
C MET A 148 29.08 1.53 -10.63
N GLY A 149 29.69 2.14 -9.64
CA GLY A 149 28.98 2.35 -8.40
C GLY A 149 29.48 3.51 -7.55
N VAL A 150 28.73 3.81 -6.51
CA VAL A 150 29.08 4.79 -5.50
C VAL A 150 29.11 4.14 -4.13
N TYR A 151 30.18 4.38 -3.38
CA TYR A 151 30.31 3.89 -2.01
C TYR A 151 30.52 5.03 -1.01
N GLY A 152 30.24 4.76 0.26
CA GLY A 152 30.43 5.73 1.33
C GLY A 152 29.64 5.39 2.58
N VAL A 153 29.95 6.06 3.68
CA VAL A 153 29.34 5.81 4.99
C VAL A 153 27.80 5.95 4.99
N GLY A 154 27.14 5.31 5.96
CA GLY A 154 25.69 5.40 6.13
C GLY A 154 25.22 6.85 6.27
N GLY A 155 24.08 7.21 5.65
CA GLY A 155 23.50 8.55 5.78
C GLY A 155 24.17 9.67 4.97
N VAL A 156 25.19 9.35 4.15
CA VAL A 156 25.94 10.34 3.35
C VAL A 156 25.17 10.86 2.10
N GLY A 157 24.09 10.18 1.72
CA GLY A 157 23.22 10.57 0.60
C GLY A 157 23.37 9.75 -0.69
N LYS A 158 23.82 8.49 -0.61
CA LYS A 158 24.00 7.60 -1.78
C LYS A 158 22.69 7.35 -2.53
N THR A 159 21.64 6.95 -1.82
CA THR A 159 20.28 6.77 -2.39
C THR A 159 19.77 8.07 -3.02
N THR A 160 20.06 9.23 -2.43
CA THR A 160 19.71 10.53 -3.01
C THR A 160 20.45 10.77 -4.33
N LEU A 161 21.76 10.47 -4.38
CA LEU A 161 22.54 10.56 -5.61
C LEU A 161 22.01 9.59 -6.69
N ALA A 162 21.67 8.36 -6.33
CA ALA A 162 21.08 7.39 -7.26
C ALA A 162 19.74 7.87 -7.85
N LYS A 163 18.89 8.51 -7.04
CA LYS A 163 17.66 9.15 -7.51
C LYS A 163 17.94 10.32 -8.46
N GLU A 164 18.96 11.14 -8.20
CA GLU A 164 19.39 12.21 -9.11
C GLU A 164 19.98 11.69 -10.42
N VAL A 165 20.76 10.61 -10.37
CA VAL A 165 21.27 9.91 -11.56
C VAL A 165 20.10 9.39 -12.40
N ARG A 166 19.14 8.71 -11.77
CA ARG A 166 17.91 8.24 -12.42
C ARG A 166 17.19 9.39 -13.14
N ARG A 167 16.90 10.46 -12.40
CA ARG A 167 16.23 11.65 -12.93
C ARG A 167 16.95 12.21 -14.15
N LYS A 168 18.26 12.48 -14.02
CA LYS A 168 19.03 13.12 -15.08
C LYS A 168 19.18 12.22 -16.31
N ALA A 169 19.29 10.90 -16.11
CA ALA A 169 19.29 9.93 -17.21
C ALA A 169 17.98 9.94 -18.02
N ILE A 170 16.83 10.14 -17.35
CA ILE A 170 15.51 10.24 -17.98
C ILE A 170 15.35 11.58 -18.70
N GLU A 171 15.68 12.69 -18.04
CA GLU A 171 15.60 14.05 -18.62
C GLU A 171 16.50 14.22 -19.85
N ASP A 172 17.74 13.75 -19.75
CA ASP A 172 18.72 13.79 -20.84
C ASP A 172 18.42 12.74 -21.92
N LYS A 173 17.40 11.88 -21.73
CA LYS A 173 17.00 10.77 -22.63
C LYS A 173 18.19 9.90 -23.04
N LEU A 174 19.05 9.55 -22.09
CA LEU A 174 20.29 8.80 -22.37
C LEU A 174 20.04 7.32 -22.66
N PHE A 175 18.97 6.76 -22.09
CA PHE A 175 18.58 5.36 -22.17
C PHE A 175 17.12 5.26 -22.57
N ASP A 176 16.76 4.17 -23.26
CA ASP A 176 15.38 3.88 -23.63
C ASP A 176 14.57 3.48 -22.38
N VAL A 177 15.23 2.78 -21.46
CA VAL A 177 14.65 2.30 -20.21
C VAL A 177 15.59 2.58 -19.02
N VAL A 178 15.04 3.13 -17.94
CA VAL A 178 15.75 3.40 -16.68
C VAL A 178 15.01 2.76 -15.51
N LEU A 179 15.62 1.74 -14.92
CA LEU A 179 15.08 0.92 -13.85
C LEU A 179 15.80 1.23 -12.54
N MET A 180 15.08 1.18 -11.42
CA MET A 180 15.68 1.34 -10.10
C MET A 180 15.06 0.36 -9.10
N GLY A 181 15.87 -0.49 -8.50
CA GLY A 181 15.47 -1.39 -7.41
C GLY A 181 16.32 -1.13 -6.17
N THR A 182 15.72 -1.25 -4.99
CA THR A 182 16.46 -1.27 -3.72
C THR A 182 16.73 -2.71 -3.33
N VAL A 183 17.96 -3.01 -2.95
CA VAL A 183 18.40 -4.33 -2.49
C VAL A 183 18.42 -4.30 -0.97
N SER A 184 17.72 -5.23 -0.36
CA SER A 184 17.76 -5.43 1.09
C SER A 184 19.07 -6.09 1.52
N GLU A 185 19.41 -6.00 2.80
CA GLU A 185 20.61 -6.64 3.37
C GLU A 185 20.64 -8.16 3.11
N THR A 186 19.47 -8.79 3.08
CA THR A 186 19.27 -10.12 2.48
C THR A 186 18.53 -9.94 1.16
N PRO A 187 19.17 -10.17 0.00
CA PRO A 187 18.53 -9.95 -1.30
C PRO A 187 17.32 -10.88 -1.51
N GLU A 188 16.12 -10.31 -1.57
CA GLU A 188 14.90 -11.03 -1.95
C GLU A 188 14.73 -10.98 -3.48
N LEU A 189 15.27 -11.96 -4.21
CA LEU A 189 15.31 -11.95 -5.67
C LEU A 189 13.93 -11.74 -6.31
N ARG A 190 12.89 -12.45 -5.84
CA ARG A 190 11.51 -12.26 -6.34
C ARG A 190 11.01 -10.84 -6.23
N LYS A 191 11.35 -10.15 -5.14
CA LYS A 191 10.93 -8.78 -4.88
C LYS A 191 11.64 -7.82 -5.84
N ILE A 192 12.96 -7.98 -6.00
CA ILE A 192 13.75 -7.22 -6.97
C ILE A 192 13.21 -7.43 -8.39
N GLN A 193 12.99 -8.69 -8.78
CA GLN A 193 12.41 -9.07 -10.08
C GLN A 193 11.02 -8.45 -10.28
N GLY A 194 10.16 -8.51 -9.25
CA GLY A 194 8.84 -7.88 -9.29
C GLY A 194 8.91 -6.38 -9.50
N THR A 195 9.76 -5.68 -8.72
CA THR A 195 9.96 -4.23 -8.87
C THR A 195 10.45 -3.84 -10.27
N ILE A 196 11.38 -4.60 -10.85
CA ILE A 196 11.85 -4.35 -12.21
C ILE A 196 10.73 -4.62 -13.23
N ALA A 197 9.97 -5.70 -13.05
CA ALA A 197 8.88 -6.07 -13.94
C ALA A 197 7.76 -5.02 -13.96
N ASP A 198 7.39 -4.50 -12.78
CA ASP A 198 6.39 -3.43 -12.64
C ASP A 198 6.81 -2.18 -13.43
N MET A 199 8.09 -1.79 -13.34
CA MET A 199 8.62 -0.64 -14.09
C MET A 199 8.65 -0.87 -15.61
N LEU A 200 8.75 -2.12 -16.05
CA LEU A 200 8.70 -2.51 -17.46
C LEU A 200 7.25 -2.70 -17.98
N GLY A 201 6.24 -2.64 -17.10
CA GLY A 201 4.88 -3.06 -17.43
C GLY A 201 4.77 -4.55 -17.77
N LEU A 202 5.66 -5.38 -17.20
CA LEU A 202 5.76 -6.80 -17.48
C LEU A 202 5.09 -7.63 -16.38
N GLU A 203 4.13 -8.47 -16.75
CA GLU A 203 3.54 -9.42 -15.82
C GLU A 203 4.41 -10.68 -15.71
N LEU A 204 4.88 -11.01 -14.51
CA LEU A 204 5.64 -12.23 -14.23
C LEU A 204 4.71 -13.33 -13.72
N LYS A 205 4.38 -14.28 -14.62
CA LYS A 205 3.51 -15.43 -14.33
C LYS A 205 4.28 -16.65 -13.83
N GLU A 206 5.60 -16.66 -14.04
CA GLU A 206 6.47 -17.76 -13.68
C GLU A 206 6.57 -17.90 -12.15
N GLU A 207 6.38 -19.12 -11.67
CA GLU A 207 6.43 -19.41 -10.23
C GLU A 207 7.87 -19.43 -9.69
N THR A 208 8.87 -19.83 -10.46
CA THR A 208 10.28 -19.96 -10.02
C THR A 208 11.09 -18.68 -10.23
N GLU A 209 12.12 -18.44 -9.41
CA GLU A 209 13.01 -17.28 -9.56
C GLU A 209 13.76 -17.30 -10.91
N GLU A 210 14.19 -18.47 -11.37
CA GLU A 210 14.89 -18.63 -12.65
C GLU A 210 13.98 -18.34 -13.85
N GLY A 211 12.74 -18.84 -13.80
CA GLY A 211 11.73 -18.55 -14.83
C GLY A 211 11.43 -17.06 -14.94
N ARG A 212 11.28 -16.39 -13.80
CA ARG A 212 11.09 -14.92 -13.73
C ARG A 212 12.30 -14.17 -14.27
N ALA A 213 13.52 -14.59 -13.91
CA ALA A 213 14.76 -14.01 -14.42
C ALA A 213 14.86 -14.15 -15.96
N CYS A 214 14.52 -15.32 -16.50
CA CYS A 214 14.52 -15.56 -17.94
C CYS A 214 13.54 -14.63 -18.68
N ARG A 215 12.32 -14.47 -18.13
CA ARG A 215 11.29 -13.60 -18.68
C ARG A 215 11.74 -12.13 -18.69
N LEU A 216 12.31 -11.66 -17.57
CA LEU A 216 12.89 -10.31 -17.47
C LEU A 216 14.00 -10.10 -18.48
N ARG A 217 14.93 -11.05 -18.59
CA ARG A 217 16.06 -10.97 -19.53
C ARG A 217 15.58 -10.88 -20.97
N GLN A 218 14.60 -11.69 -21.37
CA GLN A 218 14.00 -11.62 -22.71
C GLN A 218 13.42 -10.24 -23.02
N ARG A 219 12.70 -9.64 -22.06
CA ARG A 219 12.12 -8.30 -22.22
C ARG A 219 13.19 -7.23 -22.30
N LEU A 220 14.23 -7.30 -21.47
CA LEU A 220 15.32 -6.33 -21.44
C LEU A 220 16.16 -6.36 -22.71
N LEU A 221 16.45 -7.54 -23.26
CA LEU A 221 17.22 -7.69 -24.51
C LEU A 221 16.54 -7.06 -25.74
N GLN A 222 15.27 -6.67 -25.65
CA GLN A 222 14.55 -5.96 -26.73
C GLN A 222 14.86 -4.45 -26.76
N GLU A 223 15.37 -3.90 -25.66
CA GLU A 223 15.70 -2.48 -25.53
C GLU A 223 17.11 -2.20 -26.00
N LYS A 224 17.39 -1.07 -26.66
CA LYS A 224 18.73 -0.81 -27.19
C LYS A 224 19.68 -0.25 -26.13
N LYS A 225 19.18 0.58 -25.23
CA LYS A 225 19.94 1.21 -24.14
C LYS A 225 19.17 1.13 -22.84
N ILE A 226 19.79 0.52 -21.84
CA ILE A 226 19.16 0.22 -20.55
C ILE A 226 20.06 0.74 -19.44
N LEU A 227 19.48 1.39 -18.44
CA LEU A 227 20.14 1.68 -17.17
C LEU A 227 19.40 0.95 -16.05
N VAL A 228 20.09 0.10 -15.31
CA VAL A 228 19.57 -0.54 -14.09
C VAL A 228 20.32 -0.01 -12.88
N ILE A 229 19.58 0.64 -11.97
CA ILE A 229 20.12 1.16 -10.71
C ILE A 229 19.75 0.18 -9.59
N LEU A 230 20.75 -0.40 -8.93
CA LEU A 230 20.54 -1.24 -7.75
C LEU A 230 21.09 -0.51 -6.52
N ASP A 231 20.17 0.00 -5.71
CA ASP A 231 20.47 0.80 -4.53
C ASP A 231 20.68 -0.09 -3.30
N ASP A 232 21.70 0.24 -2.51
CA ASP A 232 22.03 -0.35 -1.21
C ASP A 232 22.43 -1.84 -1.26
N ILE A 233 23.46 -2.16 -2.05
CA ILE A 233 24.05 -3.50 -2.13
C ILE A 233 24.86 -3.82 -0.86
N TRP A 234 24.52 -4.91 -0.19
CA TRP A 234 25.16 -5.41 1.03
C TRP A 234 26.05 -6.64 0.81
N GLU A 235 25.79 -7.40 -0.23
CA GLU A 235 26.54 -8.60 -0.59
C GLU A 235 26.50 -8.86 -2.10
N GLN A 236 27.21 -9.90 -2.54
CA GLN A 236 27.25 -10.29 -3.94
C GLN A 236 25.84 -10.62 -4.47
N LEU A 237 25.47 -9.97 -5.57
CA LEU A 237 24.22 -10.20 -6.29
C LEU A 237 24.55 -10.42 -7.77
N GLU A 238 24.29 -11.63 -8.28
CA GLU A 238 24.50 -11.94 -9.70
C GLU A 238 23.40 -11.31 -10.54
N PRO A 239 23.71 -10.36 -11.45
CA PRO A 239 22.71 -9.73 -12.32
C PRO A 239 21.89 -10.76 -13.13
N GLU A 240 22.51 -11.87 -13.51
CA GLU A 240 21.90 -12.97 -14.26
C GLU A 240 20.77 -13.65 -13.49
N LYS A 241 20.90 -13.81 -12.17
CA LYS A 241 19.84 -14.37 -11.30
C LYS A 241 18.65 -13.43 -11.16
N VAL A 242 18.87 -12.12 -11.28
CA VAL A 242 17.79 -11.14 -11.36
C VAL A 242 17.15 -11.14 -12.75
N GLY A 243 17.90 -11.51 -13.78
CA GLY A 243 17.48 -11.44 -15.19
C GLY A 243 17.98 -10.19 -15.90
N ILE A 244 18.95 -9.47 -15.33
CA ILE A 244 19.55 -8.29 -15.93
C ILE A 244 20.66 -8.74 -16.89
N PRO A 245 20.61 -8.40 -18.20
CA PRO A 245 21.70 -8.73 -19.11
C PRO A 245 22.90 -7.84 -18.83
N PHE A 246 24.12 -8.38 -18.92
CA PHE A 246 25.34 -7.63 -18.60
C PHE A 246 26.50 -7.96 -19.55
N GLY A 247 27.42 -7.00 -19.73
CA GLY A 247 28.65 -7.18 -20.49
C GLY A 247 28.40 -7.52 -21.96
N ASN A 248 28.93 -8.67 -22.40
CA ASN A 248 28.82 -9.11 -23.78
C ASN A 248 27.40 -9.52 -24.19
N ASP A 249 26.53 -9.82 -23.22
CA ASP A 249 25.14 -10.18 -23.49
C ASP A 249 24.34 -8.99 -24.02
N HIS A 250 24.69 -7.77 -23.59
CA HIS A 250 24.02 -6.56 -24.02
C HIS A 250 24.90 -5.32 -23.85
N LYS A 251 25.59 -4.92 -24.93
CA LYS A 251 26.51 -3.75 -24.93
C LYS A 251 25.85 -2.41 -24.59
N GLY A 252 24.53 -2.32 -24.69
CA GLY A 252 23.77 -1.12 -24.32
C GLY A 252 23.24 -1.13 -22.88
N CYS A 253 23.53 -2.17 -22.09
CA CYS A 253 23.04 -2.28 -20.71
C CYS A 253 24.09 -1.75 -19.74
N LYS A 254 23.70 -0.79 -18.90
CA LYS A 254 24.52 -0.23 -17.83
C LYS A 254 23.90 -0.51 -16.47
N ILE A 255 24.76 -0.82 -15.49
CA ILE A 255 24.37 -1.10 -14.11
C ILE A 255 25.04 -0.06 -13.21
N PHE A 256 24.24 0.66 -12.43
CA PHE A 256 24.71 1.60 -11.41
C PHE A 256 24.37 1.08 -10.02
N LEU A 257 25.39 0.93 -9.18
CA LEU A 257 25.27 0.35 -7.85
C LEU A 257 25.50 1.38 -6.77
N THR A 258 24.82 1.26 -5.63
CA THR A 258 25.24 1.96 -4.41
C THR A 258 25.56 0.95 -3.31
N SER A 259 26.60 1.21 -2.51
CA SER A 259 26.94 0.37 -1.36
C SER A 259 27.58 1.17 -0.23
N ARG A 260 27.63 0.61 0.97
CA ARG A 260 28.43 1.20 2.05
C ARG A 260 29.92 0.91 1.92
N ARG A 261 30.28 -0.18 1.24
CA ARG A 261 31.67 -0.64 1.16
C ARG A 261 32.15 -0.69 -0.29
N GLU A 262 33.39 -0.28 -0.49
CA GLU A 262 34.04 -0.30 -1.80
C GLU A 262 34.36 -1.72 -2.27
N ASP A 263 34.69 -2.61 -1.34
CA ASP A 263 35.08 -3.99 -1.67
C ASP A 263 33.91 -4.80 -2.24
N ILE A 264 32.68 -4.59 -1.74
CA ILE A 264 31.47 -5.17 -2.34
C ILE A 264 31.33 -4.72 -3.80
N LEU A 265 31.53 -3.44 -4.09
CA LEU A 265 31.42 -2.92 -5.45
C LEU A 265 32.53 -3.47 -6.36
N SER A 266 33.78 -3.31 -5.92
CA SER A 266 34.96 -3.60 -6.75
C SER A 266 35.28 -5.10 -6.87
N ARG A 267 35.16 -5.87 -5.79
CA ARG A 267 35.54 -7.29 -5.76
C ARG A 267 34.36 -8.21 -6.03
N ASP A 268 33.24 -7.99 -5.34
CA ASP A 268 32.12 -8.94 -5.37
C ASP A 268 31.23 -8.72 -6.60
N MET A 269 30.92 -7.46 -6.89
CA MET A 269 30.12 -7.07 -8.07
C MET A 269 30.98 -6.83 -9.32
N GLY A 270 32.26 -6.47 -9.16
CA GLY A 270 33.18 -6.24 -10.28
C GLY A 270 32.97 -4.91 -11.00
N THR A 271 32.61 -3.84 -10.27
CA THR A 271 32.49 -2.49 -10.87
C THR A 271 33.79 -2.05 -11.52
N GLN A 272 33.70 -1.51 -12.73
CA GLN A 272 34.85 -1.00 -13.48
C GLN A 272 35.27 0.39 -12.99
N GLU A 273 34.33 1.16 -12.46
CA GLU A 273 34.59 2.44 -11.83
C GLU A 273 33.72 2.63 -10.58
N SER A 274 34.34 3.12 -9.52
CA SER A 274 33.71 3.35 -8.22
C SER A 274 34.02 4.75 -7.71
N PHE A 275 32.98 5.44 -7.24
CA PHE A 275 33.08 6.81 -6.74
C PHE A 275 32.87 6.86 -5.23
N GLU A 276 33.80 7.44 -4.49
CA GLU A 276 33.63 7.68 -3.06
C GLU A 276 32.74 8.91 -2.82
N LEU A 277 31.56 8.70 -2.23
CA LEU A 277 30.69 9.77 -1.76
C LEU A 277 31.09 10.18 -0.35
N ARG A 278 31.97 11.18 -0.27
CA ARG A 278 32.46 11.75 0.99
C ARG A 278 31.40 12.57 1.71
N VAL A 279 31.61 12.81 3.01
CA VAL A 279 30.79 13.70 3.84
C VAL A 279 30.81 15.15 3.30
N LEU A 280 29.75 15.90 3.56
CA LEU A 280 29.65 17.32 3.19
C LEU A 280 30.60 18.16 4.05
N LEU A 281 31.46 18.94 3.40
CA LEU A 281 32.42 19.81 4.08
C LEU A 281 31.76 21.12 4.55
N THR A 282 30.70 21.57 3.89
CA THR A 282 29.97 22.80 4.19
C THR A 282 28.48 22.61 3.97
N VAL A 283 27.67 22.99 4.95
CA VAL A 283 26.22 23.17 4.82
C VAL A 283 25.88 24.48 5.51
N VAL A 284 25.39 25.45 4.74
CA VAL A 284 24.94 26.73 5.28
C VAL A 284 23.45 26.84 4.95
N GLY A 285 22.62 26.80 5.99
CA GLY A 285 21.19 27.05 5.87
C GLY A 285 20.91 28.55 5.68
N ASP A 286 19.71 28.86 5.19
CA ASP A 286 19.24 30.24 5.06
C ASP A 286 18.72 30.73 6.42
N PHE A 287 19.51 31.58 7.09
CA PHE A 287 19.21 32.12 8.42
C PHE A 287 19.12 33.64 8.35
N THR A 288 18.01 34.20 8.80
CA THR A 288 17.78 35.65 8.86
C THR A 288 18.53 36.33 10.02
N ASN A 289 18.88 35.59 11.06
CA ASN A 289 19.64 36.07 12.23
C ASN A 289 21.12 35.65 12.12
N GLN A 290 22.03 36.64 12.16
CA GLN A 290 23.47 36.43 11.98
C GLN A 290 24.12 35.67 13.15
N ASP A 291 23.68 35.88 14.38
CA ASP A 291 24.20 35.18 15.56
C ASP A 291 23.79 33.71 15.52
N LEU A 292 22.51 33.45 15.20
CA LEU A 292 22.00 32.08 15.04
C LEU A 292 22.69 31.38 13.87
N ARG A 293 22.96 32.09 12.77
CA ARG A 293 23.69 31.55 11.62
C ARG A 293 25.09 31.08 12.03
N SER A 294 25.79 31.83 12.86
CA SER A 294 27.13 31.46 13.32
C SER A 294 27.12 30.16 14.13
N ILE A 295 26.23 30.06 15.12
CA ILE A 295 26.11 28.87 15.98
C ILE A 295 25.58 27.67 15.19
N ALA A 296 24.59 27.87 14.33
CA ALA A 296 24.06 26.81 13.49
C ALA A 296 25.12 26.23 12.54
N THR A 297 26.03 27.08 12.03
CA THR A 297 27.17 26.64 11.23
C THR A 297 28.13 25.79 12.06
N GLU A 298 28.43 26.19 13.30
CA GLU A 298 29.27 25.39 14.20
C GLU A 298 28.62 24.05 14.57
N VAL A 299 27.32 24.03 14.87
CA VAL A 299 26.57 22.79 15.13
C VAL A 299 26.56 21.87 13.90
N ALA A 300 26.38 22.42 12.70
CA ALA A 300 26.44 21.63 11.46
C ALA A 300 27.82 20.98 11.26
N LYS A 301 28.92 21.67 11.62
CA LYS A 301 30.27 21.08 11.61
C LYS A 301 30.41 19.91 12.57
N LYS A 302 29.66 19.90 13.69
CA LYS A 302 29.65 18.77 14.64
C LYS A 302 28.95 17.52 14.10
N CYS A 303 28.11 17.65 13.07
CA CYS A 303 27.36 16.55 12.46
C CYS A 303 28.20 15.66 11.51
N ALA A 304 29.54 15.68 11.64
CA ALA A 304 30.48 14.91 10.83
C ALA A 304 30.29 15.05 9.30
N GLY A 305 29.65 16.12 8.83
CA GLY A 305 29.30 16.32 7.43
C GLY A 305 28.24 15.35 6.87
N LEU A 306 27.52 14.62 7.73
CA LEU A 306 26.49 13.67 7.28
C LEU A 306 25.14 14.39 7.10
N PRO A 307 24.56 14.41 5.88
CA PRO A 307 23.27 15.06 5.64
C PRO A 307 22.17 14.57 6.59
N VAL A 308 22.08 13.26 6.83
CA VAL A 308 21.09 12.69 7.76
C VAL A 308 21.18 13.28 9.16
N LEU A 309 22.40 13.53 9.65
CA LEU A 309 22.62 14.09 10.97
C LEU A 309 22.27 15.58 11.00
N ILE A 310 22.69 16.31 9.98
CA ILE A 310 22.43 17.75 9.86
C ILE A 310 20.92 18.03 9.85
N VAL A 311 20.15 17.30 9.03
CA VAL A 311 18.69 17.50 8.97
C VAL A 311 18.01 17.08 10.27
N THR A 312 18.48 16.02 10.92
CA THR A 312 17.90 15.51 12.18
C THR A 312 18.18 16.44 13.37
N VAL A 313 19.37 17.06 13.44
CA VAL A 313 19.69 18.08 14.45
C VAL A 313 18.97 19.38 14.16
N ALA A 314 18.96 19.83 12.90
CA ALA A 314 18.25 21.03 12.51
C ALA A 314 16.74 20.90 12.81
N GLY A 315 16.16 19.72 12.57
CA GLY A 315 14.78 19.40 12.96
C GLY A 315 14.55 19.45 14.46
N ALA A 316 15.47 18.92 15.28
CA ALA A 316 15.39 18.94 16.73
C ALA A 316 15.53 20.35 17.35
N LEU A 317 16.40 21.18 16.75
CA LEU A 317 16.67 22.56 17.19
C LEU A 317 15.79 23.59 16.47
N LYS A 318 14.86 23.14 15.62
CA LYS A 318 13.93 24.01 14.91
C LYS A 318 13.08 24.77 15.91
N ASN A 319 12.97 26.09 15.71
CA ASN A 319 12.23 27.01 16.58
C ASN A 319 12.74 27.08 18.03
N ARG A 320 13.98 26.65 18.30
CA ARG A 320 14.65 26.81 19.60
C ARG A 320 15.37 28.14 19.70
N ASP A 321 15.55 28.62 20.93
CA ASP A 321 16.24 29.88 21.16
C ASP A 321 17.78 29.74 21.12
N LEU A 322 18.48 30.88 21.09
CA LEU A 322 19.94 30.93 21.00
C LEU A 322 20.65 30.18 22.14
N ASN A 323 20.06 30.14 23.34
CA ASN A 323 20.65 29.45 24.48
C ASN A 323 20.58 27.94 24.31
N GLU A 324 19.45 27.42 23.83
CA GLU A 324 19.29 26.00 23.51
C GLU A 324 20.28 25.55 22.42
N TRP A 325 20.50 26.37 21.40
CA TRP A 325 21.53 26.13 20.38
C TRP A 325 22.96 26.09 20.97
N ASN A 326 23.27 26.98 21.91
CA ASN A 326 24.56 26.98 22.61
C ASN A 326 24.76 25.74 23.50
N VAL A 327 23.70 25.31 24.20
CA VAL A 327 23.72 24.07 25.00
C VAL A 327 23.99 22.88 24.10
N ALA A 328 23.27 22.76 22.98
CA ALA A 328 23.48 21.70 22.00
C ALA A 328 24.92 21.69 21.46
N LEU A 329 25.46 22.85 21.08
CA LEU A 329 26.85 22.97 20.62
C LEU A 329 27.84 22.47 21.69
N LYS A 330 27.64 22.86 22.95
CA LYS A 330 28.49 22.43 24.07
C LYS A 330 28.42 20.92 24.31
N GLU A 331 27.24 20.31 24.19
CA GLU A 331 27.09 18.86 24.31
C GLU A 331 27.80 18.11 23.18
N LEU A 332 27.62 18.56 21.94
CA LEU A 332 28.25 17.94 20.77
C LEU A 332 29.78 18.11 20.76
N SER A 333 30.29 19.21 21.34
CA SER A 333 31.74 19.46 21.42
C SER A 333 32.47 18.48 22.35
N LYS A 334 31.75 17.75 23.22
CA LYS A 334 32.35 16.74 24.12
C LYS A 334 32.99 15.58 23.35
N VAL A 335 32.52 15.30 22.13
CA VAL A 335 32.97 14.18 21.29
C VAL A 335 33.81 14.64 20.10
N ASP A 336 34.33 15.87 20.11
CA ASP A 336 35.09 16.45 18.99
C ASP A 336 36.32 15.62 18.59
N ASN A 337 36.99 15.05 19.59
CA ASN A 337 38.21 14.26 19.42
C ASN A 337 37.92 12.76 19.23
N GLU A 338 36.65 12.36 19.21
CA GLU A 338 36.26 10.96 19.05
C GLU A 338 36.06 10.57 17.57
N GLY A 339 35.94 9.28 17.32
CA GLY A 339 35.67 8.73 15.98
C GLY A 339 34.30 9.11 15.43
N ILE A 340 34.09 8.88 14.13
CA ILE A 340 32.84 9.21 13.42
C ILE A 340 31.62 8.55 14.10
N GLN A 341 31.74 7.31 14.57
CA GLN A 341 30.63 6.60 15.22
C GLN A 341 30.18 7.26 16.53
N SER A 342 31.11 7.73 17.35
CA SER A 342 30.78 8.49 18.56
C SER A 342 30.07 9.80 18.24
N LYS A 343 30.51 10.50 17.17
CA LYS A 343 29.87 11.73 16.70
C LYS A 343 28.44 11.44 16.22
N VAL A 344 28.25 10.42 15.39
CA VAL A 344 26.94 9.95 14.94
C VAL A 344 26.01 9.68 16.13
N TYR A 345 26.48 8.88 17.09
CA TYR A 345 25.71 8.54 18.28
C TYR A 345 25.33 9.78 19.09
N ALA A 346 26.30 10.66 19.39
CA ALA A 346 26.07 11.89 20.15
C ALA A 346 25.07 12.82 19.46
N THR A 347 25.19 12.96 18.14
CA THR A 347 24.31 13.81 17.34
C THR A 347 22.87 13.31 17.31
N LEU A 348 22.65 12.02 17.06
CA LEU A 348 21.30 11.44 17.06
C LEU A 348 20.71 11.34 18.46
N LYS A 349 21.55 11.08 19.48
CA LYS A 349 21.13 11.11 20.88
C LYS A 349 20.68 12.52 21.30
N LEU A 350 21.35 13.58 20.83
CA LEU A 350 20.88 14.95 21.02
C LEU A 350 19.46 15.11 20.48
N SER A 351 19.21 14.71 19.23
CA SER A 351 17.87 14.80 18.63
C SER A 351 16.82 13.97 19.37
N TYR A 352 17.18 12.76 19.83
CA TYR A 352 16.33 11.93 20.68
C TYR A 352 15.99 12.62 22.01
N ASN A 353 16.97 13.26 22.66
CA ASN A 353 16.74 13.97 23.92
C ASN A 353 15.79 15.16 23.77
N HIS A 354 15.78 15.80 22.60
CA HIS A 354 14.89 16.92 22.27
C HIS A 354 13.46 16.50 21.88
N LEU A 355 13.17 15.19 21.80
CA LEU A 355 11.80 14.70 21.61
C LEU A 355 10.91 15.16 22.78
N ALA A 356 9.75 15.71 22.45
CA ALA A 356 8.90 16.46 23.36
C ALA A 356 8.32 15.67 24.54
N SER A 357 8.35 14.33 24.50
CA SER A 357 7.77 13.49 25.55
C SER A 357 8.41 12.11 25.65
N GLU A 358 8.36 11.50 26.83
CA GLU A 358 8.76 10.10 27.05
C GLU A 358 7.89 9.10 26.24
N GLU A 359 6.65 9.47 25.94
CA GLU A 359 5.76 8.72 25.03
C GLU A 359 6.33 8.72 23.60
N LEU A 360 6.72 9.89 23.08
CA LEU A 360 7.30 10.01 21.73
C LEU A 360 8.66 9.30 21.64
N LYS A 361 9.48 9.40 22.70
CA LYS A 361 10.74 8.66 22.82
C LYS A 361 10.51 7.15 22.80
N SER A 362 9.60 6.64 23.62
CA SER A 362 9.31 5.21 23.68
C SER A 362 8.72 4.68 22.36
N PHE A 363 7.85 5.46 21.71
CA PHE A 363 7.31 5.15 20.40
C PHE A 363 8.40 5.13 19.31
N PHE A 364 9.35 6.07 19.35
CA PHE A 364 10.50 6.07 18.44
C PHE A 364 11.37 4.82 18.61
N LEU A 365 11.65 4.41 19.85
CA LEU A 365 12.41 3.17 20.11
C LEU A 365 11.65 1.93 19.63
N LEU A 366 10.33 1.87 19.79
CA LEU A 366 9.50 0.79 19.24
C LEU A 366 9.60 0.75 17.71
N CYS A 367 9.53 1.91 17.03
CA CYS A 367 9.69 1.99 15.58
C CYS A 367 11.03 1.37 15.16
N ALA A 368 12.13 1.71 15.83
CA ALA A 368 13.45 1.16 15.52
C ALA A 368 13.54 -0.36 15.73
N GLN A 369 12.86 -0.90 16.73
CA GLN A 369 12.87 -2.34 17.06
C GLN A 369 12.20 -3.21 16.00
N ILE A 370 11.21 -2.65 15.29
CA ILE A 370 10.48 -3.36 14.24
C ILE A 370 10.90 -2.89 12.83
N ALA A 371 11.80 -1.90 12.74
CA ALA A 371 12.29 -1.34 11.50
C ALA A 371 13.32 -2.27 10.84
N GLN A 372 12.91 -3.06 9.87
CA GLN A 372 13.85 -3.78 8.99
C GLN A 372 13.81 -3.22 7.55
N SER A 373 12.61 -3.07 7.00
CA SER A 373 12.35 -2.39 5.72
C SER A 373 11.23 -1.35 5.91
N ASP A 374 10.01 -1.67 5.49
CA ASP A 374 8.81 -0.89 5.72
C ASP A 374 8.14 -1.32 7.04
N ILE A 375 7.81 -0.34 7.88
CA ILE A 375 7.06 -0.52 9.12
C ILE A 375 5.58 -0.27 8.81
N GLN A 376 4.71 -1.23 9.07
CA GLN A 376 3.27 -1.03 8.93
C GLN A 376 2.73 -0.21 10.09
N ILE A 377 1.95 0.85 9.79
CA ILE A 377 1.31 1.67 10.83
C ILE A 377 0.31 0.85 11.66
N GLY A 378 -0.32 -0.16 11.05
CA GLY A 378 -1.19 -1.12 11.74
C GLY A 378 -0.46 -1.82 12.89
N ASP A 379 0.70 -2.41 12.62
CA ASP A 379 1.49 -3.10 13.65
C ASP A 379 1.91 -2.15 14.78
N LEU A 380 2.31 -0.93 14.44
CA LEU A 380 2.64 0.10 15.44
C LEU A 380 1.45 0.43 16.34
N LEU A 381 0.22 0.47 15.81
CA LEU A 381 -0.99 0.66 16.61
C LEU A 381 -1.17 -0.49 17.59
N LEU A 382 -1.16 -1.74 17.10
CA LEU A 382 -1.40 -2.92 17.93
C LEU A 382 -0.33 -3.04 19.04
N TYR A 383 0.93 -2.85 18.69
CA TYR A 383 2.05 -2.90 19.64
C TYR A 383 2.00 -1.75 20.64
N SER A 384 1.71 -0.52 20.19
CA SER A 384 1.62 0.63 21.11
C SER A 384 0.50 0.45 22.13
N MET A 385 -0.62 -0.15 21.73
CA MET A 385 -1.72 -0.49 22.63
C MET A 385 -1.32 -1.57 23.63
N GLY A 386 -0.81 -2.72 23.17
CA GLY A 386 -0.46 -3.81 24.06
C GLY A 386 0.71 -3.49 24.99
N LEU A 387 1.62 -2.60 24.59
CA LEU A 387 2.73 -2.16 25.43
C LEU A 387 2.40 -1.02 26.38
N ASP A 388 1.18 -0.49 26.31
CA ASP A 388 0.71 0.64 27.12
C ASP A 388 1.59 1.88 26.94
N LEU A 389 2.01 2.15 25.69
CA LEU A 389 2.90 3.28 25.36
C LEU A 389 2.15 4.61 25.26
N LEU A 390 0.83 4.56 25.02
CA LEU A 390 0.02 5.74 24.75
C LEU A 390 -0.53 6.33 26.06
N ARG A 391 -0.45 7.66 26.22
CA ARG A 391 -0.75 8.36 27.49
C ARG A 391 -2.22 8.30 27.94
N SER A 392 -3.16 7.77 27.14
CA SER A 392 -4.54 7.54 27.58
C SER A 392 -5.12 6.23 27.05
N LYS A 393 -5.98 5.60 27.87
CA LYS A 393 -6.62 4.30 27.63
C LYS A 393 -8.10 4.46 27.27
N ASP A 394 -8.38 5.28 26.27
CA ASP A 394 -9.78 5.57 25.91
C ASP A 394 -10.29 4.51 24.92
N THR A 395 -10.05 4.71 23.63
CA THR A 395 -10.56 3.87 22.53
C THR A 395 -9.46 3.51 21.52
N VAL A 396 -9.69 2.47 20.71
CA VAL A 396 -8.81 2.08 19.59
C VAL A 396 -8.67 3.22 18.59
N GLU A 397 -9.76 3.93 18.28
CA GLU A 397 -9.73 5.06 17.35
C GLU A 397 -8.93 6.26 17.91
N TYR A 398 -9.00 6.51 19.22
CA TYR A 398 -8.12 7.49 19.85
C TYR A 398 -6.65 7.05 19.77
N ALA A 399 -6.36 5.78 20.08
CA ALA A 399 -5.03 5.21 19.98
C ALA A 399 -4.45 5.37 18.56
N ARG A 400 -5.26 5.11 17.53
CA ARG A 400 -4.92 5.33 16.12
C ARG A 400 -4.60 6.79 15.81
N LYS A 401 -5.48 7.72 16.20
CA LYS A 401 -5.24 9.17 16.06
C LYS A 401 -3.95 9.60 16.77
N ARG A 402 -3.68 9.03 17.95
CA ARG A 402 -2.45 9.28 18.72
C ARG A 402 -1.21 8.77 17.99
N VAL A 403 -1.23 7.54 17.45
CA VAL A 403 -0.15 6.96 16.64
C VAL A 403 0.13 7.84 15.42
N TYR A 404 -0.88 8.23 14.64
CA TYR A 404 -0.69 9.13 13.49
C TYR A 404 -0.05 10.46 13.88
N LYS A 405 -0.43 11.02 15.04
CA LYS A 405 0.23 12.22 15.57
C LYS A 405 1.70 11.97 15.92
N LEU A 406 2.02 10.87 16.61
CA LEU A 406 3.41 10.52 16.96
C LEU A 406 4.26 10.31 15.70
N VAL A 407 3.73 9.63 14.68
CA VAL A 407 4.38 9.45 13.37
C VAL A 407 4.66 10.80 12.71
N ARG A 408 3.67 11.70 12.66
CA ARG A 408 3.83 13.03 12.09
C ARG A 408 4.89 13.85 12.84
N ASP A 409 4.89 13.78 14.16
CA ASP A 409 5.85 14.50 15.01
C ASP A 409 7.29 13.96 14.77
N LEU A 410 7.48 12.65 14.64
CA LEU A 410 8.79 12.05 14.29
C LEU A 410 9.25 12.38 12.87
N LYS A 411 8.32 12.43 11.89
CA LYS A 411 8.61 12.89 10.53
C LYS A 411 9.04 14.37 10.52
N ALA A 412 8.37 15.22 11.31
CA ALA A 412 8.74 16.62 11.46
C ALA A 412 10.12 16.81 12.10
N SER A 413 10.56 15.85 12.93
CA SER A 413 11.93 15.78 13.47
C SER A 413 12.94 15.08 12.55
N CYS A 414 12.55 14.70 11.33
CA CYS A 414 13.38 13.98 10.35
C CYS A 414 13.92 12.63 10.83
N LEU A 415 13.27 12.01 11.83
CA LEU A 415 13.65 10.70 12.38
C LEU A 415 12.92 9.52 11.71
N LEU A 416 11.82 9.80 11.02
CA LEU A 416 11.04 8.84 10.22
C LEU A 416 10.76 9.40 8.82
N LEU A 417 10.57 8.49 7.87
CA LEU A 417 10.21 8.76 6.49
C LEU A 417 8.93 8.01 6.11
N ASP A 418 8.31 8.42 5.00
CA ASP A 418 7.32 7.59 4.31
C ASP A 418 7.99 6.32 3.77
N GLY A 419 7.30 5.19 3.89
CA GLY A 419 7.73 3.92 3.30
C GLY A 419 7.39 3.81 1.82
N ASP A 420 7.74 2.68 1.20
CA ASP A 420 7.48 2.48 -0.24
C ASP A 420 6.01 2.18 -0.50
N ARG A 421 5.34 1.52 0.46
CA ARG A 421 3.91 1.20 0.37
C ARG A 421 3.06 2.25 1.07
N ASN A 422 1.86 2.44 0.55
CA ASN A 422 0.89 3.32 1.19
C ASN A 422 0.58 2.81 2.62
N GLY A 423 0.57 3.71 3.60
CA GLY A 423 0.36 3.33 5.01
C GLY A 423 1.58 2.70 5.71
N SER A 424 2.77 2.75 5.10
CA SER A 424 4.02 2.27 5.70
C SER A 424 5.03 3.39 5.97
N LEU A 425 6.01 3.10 6.83
CA LEU A 425 7.05 4.04 7.29
C LEU A 425 8.44 3.44 7.11
N LYS A 426 9.45 4.30 6.95
CA LYS A 426 10.86 3.90 6.96
C LYS A 426 11.66 4.67 8.00
N MET A 427 12.74 4.06 8.45
CA MET A 427 13.76 4.70 9.28
C MET A 427 15.11 4.57 8.59
N HIS A 428 15.89 5.63 8.55
CA HIS A 428 17.27 5.54 8.07
C HIS A 428 18.06 4.60 8.98
N ASP A 429 18.84 3.69 8.41
CA ASP A 429 19.59 2.69 9.17
C ASP A 429 20.46 3.30 10.28
N VAL A 430 21.16 4.42 10.02
CA VAL A 430 22.00 5.08 11.05
C VAL A 430 21.16 5.62 12.23
N VAL A 431 19.94 6.09 11.93
CA VAL A 431 18.96 6.53 12.95
C VAL A 431 18.45 5.33 13.73
N ARG A 432 18.10 4.24 13.03
CA ARG A 432 17.69 2.97 13.63
C ARG A 432 18.77 2.40 14.55
N ASP A 433 19.99 2.26 14.06
CA ASP A 433 21.10 1.66 14.82
C ASP A 433 21.38 2.45 16.10
N THR A 434 21.36 3.78 16.02
CA THR A 434 21.51 4.64 17.20
C THR A 434 20.33 4.50 18.15
N ALA A 435 19.10 4.41 17.64
CA ALA A 435 17.91 4.19 18.47
C ALA A 435 17.97 2.84 19.20
N LEU A 436 18.44 1.79 18.52
CA LEU A 436 18.68 0.47 19.13
C LEU A 436 19.77 0.53 20.21
N ASP A 437 20.84 1.30 20.01
CA ASP A 437 21.88 1.53 21.01
C ASP A 437 21.39 2.37 22.21
N ILE A 438 20.38 3.21 22.03
CA ILE A 438 19.69 3.90 23.12
C ILE A 438 18.79 2.91 23.86
N ALA A 439 18.00 2.12 23.14
CA ALA A 439 17.09 1.12 23.70
C ALA A 439 17.84 0.00 24.45
N SER A 440 19.05 -0.37 24.02
CA SER A 440 19.86 -1.39 24.67
C SER A 440 20.26 -1.05 26.11
N LYS A 441 20.18 0.22 26.51
CA LYS A 441 20.48 0.66 27.88
C LYS A 441 19.34 0.45 28.88
N SER A 442 18.11 0.28 28.41
CA SER A 442 16.92 0.17 29.27
C SER A 442 16.05 -1.05 28.96
N GLN A 443 15.92 -1.40 27.69
CA GLN A 443 15.00 -2.45 27.21
C GLN A 443 15.73 -3.71 26.75
N HIS A 444 17.03 -3.62 26.41
CA HIS A 444 17.81 -4.74 25.85
C HIS A 444 17.06 -5.46 24.71
N PRO A 445 16.63 -4.74 23.65
CA PRO A 445 15.88 -5.37 22.59
C PRO A 445 16.78 -6.30 21.78
N PHE A 446 16.23 -7.43 21.37
CA PHE A 446 16.82 -8.33 20.39
C PHE A 446 16.08 -8.16 19.06
N THR A 447 16.80 -7.77 18.00
CA THR A 447 16.22 -7.31 16.74
C THR A 447 16.92 -7.90 15.52
N PHE A 448 16.44 -7.60 14.32
CA PHE A 448 17.06 -8.07 13.06
C PHE A 448 18.57 -7.78 12.98
N ARG A 449 19.02 -6.63 13.50
CA ARG A 449 20.45 -6.24 13.54
C ARG A 449 21.34 -7.32 14.18
N ASP A 450 20.76 -8.13 15.07
CA ASP A 450 21.47 -9.11 15.88
C ASP A 450 21.39 -10.54 15.28
N VAL A 451 20.68 -10.74 14.16
CA VAL A 451 20.48 -12.04 13.50
C VAL A 451 21.46 -12.24 12.34
N VAL A 452 22.28 -13.29 12.42
CA VAL A 452 23.16 -13.72 11.33
C VAL A 452 22.43 -14.79 10.51
N LYS A 453 21.84 -14.44 9.36
CA LYS A 453 21.37 -15.31 8.22
C LYS A 453 20.89 -16.77 8.47
N THR A 454 20.59 -17.19 9.69
CA THR A 454 20.20 -18.54 10.03
C THR A 454 18.70 -18.63 10.10
N LYS A 455 18.17 -19.74 9.58
CA LYS A 455 16.76 -20.11 9.72
C LYS A 455 16.43 -20.70 11.11
N GLU A 456 17.44 -20.83 11.94
CA GLU A 456 17.40 -21.34 13.31
C GLU A 456 17.16 -20.20 14.32
N TRP A 457 16.56 -20.55 15.46
CA TRP A 457 16.46 -19.62 16.58
C TRP A 457 17.86 -19.23 17.08
N PRO A 458 18.15 -17.94 17.35
CA PRO A 458 19.48 -17.52 17.78
C PRO A 458 19.90 -18.16 19.11
N ASN A 459 21.10 -18.73 19.14
CA ASN A 459 21.69 -19.29 20.35
C ASN A 459 22.35 -18.20 21.20
N MET A 460 21.55 -17.47 21.98
CA MET A 460 21.99 -16.40 22.89
C MET A 460 21.25 -16.42 24.23
N ASP A 461 21.79 -15.71 25.23
CA ASP A 461 21.12 -15.51 26.52
C ASP A 461 20.09 -14.37 26.44
N PHE A 462 18.80 -14.73 26.48
CA PHE A 462 17.68 -13.79 26.44
C PHE A 462 17.24 -13.31 27.82
N ARG A 463 17.85 -13.74 28.94
CA ARG A 463 17.34 -13.45 30.29
C ARG A 463 17.19 -11.95 30.61
N SER A 464 18.01 -11.12 29.98
CA SER A 464 17.99 -9.66 30.13
C SER A 464 17.02 -8.95 29.18
N CYS A 465 16.59 -9.61 28.11
CA CYS A 465 15.78 -9.03 27.05
C CYS A 465 14.36 -8.71 27.52
N SER A 466 13.86 -7.52 27.19
CA SER A 466 12.45 -7.17 27.35
C SER A 466 11.67 -7.15 26.04
N ARG A 467 12.37 -7.17 24.90
CA ARG A 467 11.80 -7.12 23.55
C ARG A 467 12.54 -8.10 22.66
N ILE A 468 11.80 -8.93 21.92
CA ILE A 468 12.34 -9.74 20.82
C ILE A 468 11.47 -9.41 19.61
N ALA A 469 12.05 -8.82 18.56
CA ALA A 469 11.32 -8.36 17.38
C ALA A 469 12.06 -8.67 16.08
N LEU A 470 11.57 -9.68 15.36
CA LEU A 470 12.18 -10.25 14.15
C LEU A 470 11.18 -10.35 12.99
N PRO A 471 10.35 -9.32 12.68
CA PRO A 471 9.16 -9.45 11.82
C PRO A 471 9.43 -9.93 10.39
N SER A 472 10.64 -9.76 9.85
CA SER A 472 11.01 -10.20 8.49
C SER A 472 12.17 -11.21 8.48
N CYS A 473 12.43 -11.89 9.60
CA CYS A 473 13.29 -13.08 9.62
C CYS A 473 12.49 -14.32 9.25
N GLU A 474 13.01 -15.18 8.38
CA GLU A 474 12.46 -16.53 8.20
C GLU A 474 13.02 -17.46 9.28
N ILE A 475 12.27 -17.69 10.36
CA ILE A 475 12.66 -18.61 11.44
C ILE A 475 11.78 -19.85 11.37
N HIS A 476 12.40 -21.01 11.18
CA HIS A 476 11.70 -22.29 11.00
C HIS A 476 11.68 -23.17 12.24
N GLU A 477 12.41 -22.79 13.29
CA GLU A 477 12.45 -23.54 14.55
C GLU A 477 12.43 -22.57 15.73
N LEU A 478 11.63 -22.88 16.74
CA LEU A 478 11.60 -22.17 18.02
C LEU A 478 12.18 -23.08 19.12
N PRO A 479 12.84 -22.53 20.14
CA PRO A 479 13.37 -23.33 21.24
C PRO A 479 12.22 -23.99 21.99
N GLN A 480 12.46 -25.13 22.65
CA GLN A 480 11.41 -25.77 23.46
C GLN A 480 10.94 -24.88 24.62
N ARG A 481 11.84 -24.08 25.18
CA ARG A 481 11.57 -23.13 26.28
C ARG A 481 12.30 -21.83 26.01
N LEU A 482 11.60 -20.70 26.15
CA LEU A 482 12.20 -19.38 26.02
C LEU A 482 12.52 -18.81 27.41
N GLU A 483 13.81 -18.83 27.78
CA GLU A 483 14.28 -18.26 29.06
C GLU A 483 14.38 -16.72 28.99
N CYS A 484 13.23 -16.04 29.09
CA CYS A 484 13.17 -14.58 28.98
C CYS A 484 12.16 -13.95 29.96
N PRO A 485 12.44 -13.91 31.28
CA PRO A 485 11.46 -13.53 32.30
C PRO A 485 11.04 -12.05 32.26
N LYS A 486 11.83 -11.18 31.61
CA LYS A 486 11.55 -9.75 31.45
C LYS A 486 10.79 -9.41 30.16
N LEU A 487 10.48 -10.41 29.33
CA LEU A 487 9.90 -10.20 28.01
C LEU A 487 8.53 -9.54 28.08
N GLU A 488 8.34 -8.49 27.28
CA GLU A 488 7.08 -7.74 27.15
C GLU A 488 6.53 -7.78 25.70
N LEU A 489 7.40 -7.92 24.68
CA LEU A 489 7.04 -8.07 23.26
C LEU A 489 7.79 -9.25 22.65
N LEU A 490 7.07 -10.13 21.96
CA LEU A 490 7.63 -11.22 21.17
C LEU A 490 7.08 -11.20 19.74
N VAL A 491 7.98 -11.02 18.77
CA VAL A 491 7.73 -11.20 17.32
C VAL A 491 8.85 -12.10 16.79
N PRO A 492 8.66 -13.43 16.73
CA PRO A 492 9.76 -14.40 16.61
C PRO A 492 10.13 -14.80 15.18
N GLY A 493 9.84 -13.98 14.17
CA GLY A 493 10.05 -14.35 12.76
C GLY A 493 8.81 -14.85 12.06
N ARG A 494 8.87 -14.88 10.73
CA ARG A 494 7.85 -15.43 9.84
C ARG A 494 8.14 -16.90 9.56
N GLY A 495 7.11 -17.75 9.66
CA GLY A 495 7.20 -19.14 9.22
C GLY A 495 7.16 -19.30 7.70
N SER A 496 7.43 -20.51 7.20
CA SER A 496 7.33 -20.84 5.77
C SER A 496 5.94 -21.39 5.43
N ILE A 497 5.10 -20.60 4.76
CA ILE A 497 3.73 -21.01 4.34
C ILE A 497 3.77 -21.85 3.05
N HIS A 498 4.83 -21.73 2.25
CA HIS A 498 4.91 -22.28 0.88
C HIS A 498 5.72 -23.57 0.75
N SER A 499 6.45 -23.98 1.78
CA SER A 499 7.08 -25.30 1.77
C SER A 499 6.13 -26.31 2.41
N LYS A 500 6.12 -27.54 1.91
CA LYS A 500 5.61 -28.72 2.63
C LYS A 500 6.54 -29.03 3.83
N GLY A 501 6.96 -28.00 4.56
CA GLY A 501 7.88 -28.03 5.67
C GLY A 501 7.18 -28.46 6.96
N PRO A 502 7.93 -28.90 7.97
CA PRO A 502 7.37 -29.47 9.19
C PRO A 502 6.52 -28.44 9.93
N ASP A 503 5.42 -28.91 10.51
CA ASP A 503 4.58 -28.13 11.42
C ASP A 503 5.47 -27.53 12.52
N LEU A 504 5.45 -26.20 12.68
CA LEU A 504 6.25 -25.52 13.68
C LEU A 504 5.51 -25.62 15.01
N ASN A 505 5.63 -26.78 15.66
CA ASN A 505 4.93 -27.03 16.91
C ASN A 505 5.60 -26.24 18.06
N ILE A 506 4.84 -25.30 18.65
CA ILE A 506 5.31 -24.57 19.83
C ILE A 506 5.14 -25.47 21.03
N SER A 507 6.25 -25.79 21.69
CA SER A 507 6.28 -26.63 22.89
C SER A 507 5.37 -26.10 24.01
N ASP A 508 4.70 -27.00 24.73
CA ASP A 508 3.83 -26.64 25.85
C ASP A 508 4.56 -25.93 27.00
N ILE A 509 5.88 -26.03 27.09
CA ILE A 509 6.70 -25.33 28.09
C ILE A 509 7.34 -24.03 27.55
N PHE A 510 7.01 -23.62 26.33
CA PHE A 510 7.64 -22.48 25.65
C PHE A 510 7.58 -21.19 26.47
N PHE A 511 6.39 -20.87 27.00
CA PHE A 511 6.15 -19.66 27.78
C PHE A 511 6.38 -19.83 29.29
N GLU A 512 6.90 -20.99 29.74
CA GLU A 512 7.05 -21.27 31.16
C GLU A 512 8.09 -20.35 31.83
N GLY A 513 7.62 -19.53 32.78
CA GLY A 513 8.44 -18.54 33.49
C GLY A 513 8.39 -17.13 32.90
N ILE A 514 7.70 -16.94 31.77
CA ILE A 514 7.49 -15.62 31.17
C ILE A 514 6.21 -15.01 31.76
N THR A 515 6.37 -13.98 32.60
CA THR A 515 5.25 -13.38 33.36
C THR A 515 4.88 -11.97 32.93
N LYS A 516 5.76 -11.27 32.22
CA LYS A 516 5.59 -9.85 31.85
C LYS A 516 5.10 -9.63 30.41
N LEU A 517 4.88 -10.70 29.65
CA LEU A 517 4.56 -10.62 28.23
C LEU A 517 3.22 -9.92 28.02
N LYS A 518 3.20 -8.91 27.16
CA LYS A 518 2.00 -8.12 26.84
C LYS A 518 1.58 -8.22 25.39
N VAL A 519 2.54 -8.42 24.48
CA VAL A 519 2.31 -8.52 23.03
C VAL A 519 3.00 -9.76 22.49
N VAL A 520 2.25 -10.57 21.75
CA VAL A 520 2.75 -11.68 20.94
C VAL A 520 2.23 -11.51 19.52
N HIS A 521 3.13 -11.55 18.54
CA HIS A 521 2.76 -11.58 17.13
C HIS A 521 3.49 -12.75 16.45
N PHE A 522 2.72 -13.77 16.06
CA PHE A 522 3.17 -14.84 15.19
C PHE A 522 2.66 -14.62 13.77
N THR A 523 3.54 -14.77 12.78
CA THR A 523 3.17 -14.60 11.37
C THR A 523 3.56 -15.85 10.58
N GLY A 524 2.64 -16.39 9.79
CA GLY A 524 2.96 -17.47 8.85
C GLY A 524 3.30 -18.83 9.47
N LEU A 525 2.81 -19.11 10.69
CA LEU A 525 3.07 -20.38 11.39
C LEU A 525 2.02 -21.45 11.06
N CYS A 526 2.43 -22.70 10.92
CA CYS A 526 1.53 -23.85 10.88
C CYS A 526 1.43 -24.48 12.27
N LEU A 527 0.32 -24.21 12.98
CA LEU A 527 0.06 -24.60 14.36
C LEU A 527 -1.08 -25.62 14.42
N TRP A 528 -0.85 -26.77 15.05
CA TRP A 528 -1.94 -27.72 15.34
C TRP A 528 -2.87 -27.14 16.42
N SER A 529 -2.28 -26.63 17.49
CA SER A 529 -2.93 -25.95 18.60
C SER A 529 -1.99 -24.91 19.20
N LEU A 530 -2.54 -24.00 20.01
CA LEU A 530 -1.72 -23.13 20.86
C LEU A 530 -1.18 -23.92 22.07
N PRO A 531 0.04 -23.65 22.55
CA PRO A 531 0.63 -24.36 23.69
C PRO A 531 -0.10 -24.05 24.99
N SER A 532 -0.22 -25.02 25.90
CA SER A 532 -0.90 -24.82 27.17
C SER A 532 -0.23 -23.75 28.05
N SER A 533 1.09 -23.54 27.91
CA SER A 533 1.79 -22.46 28.63
C SER A 533 1.37 -21.06 28.23
N LEU A 534 0.65 -20.87 27.13
CA LEU A 534 0.05 -19.58 26.79
C LEU A 534 -0.90 -19.10 27.91
N GLY A 535 -1.48 -20.03 28.67
CA GLY A 535 -2.37 -19.74 29.79
C GLY A 535 -1.65 -19.09 30.97
N TYR A 536 -0.31 -19.19 31.05
CA TYR A 536 0.49 -18.50 32.05
C TYR A 536 0.64 -17.00 31.78
N LEU A 537 0.34 -16.55 30.55
CA LEU A 537 0.50 -15.17 30.10
C LEU A 537 -0.64 -14.26 30.58
N THR A 538 -0.82 -14.18 31.90
CA THR A 538 -1.87 -13.39 32.56
C THR A 538 -1.76 -11.86 32.38
N ASN A 539 -0.74 -11.36 31.66
CA ASN A 539 -0.57 -9.96 31.31
C ASN A 539 -0.71 -9.68 29.80
N LEU A 540 -1.02 -10.70 29.00
CA LEU A 540 -1.15 -10.56 27.55
C LEU A 540 -2.35 -9.67 27.20
N LEU A 541 -2.09 -8.61 26.43
CA LEU A 541 -3.09 -7.64 25.96
C LEU A 541 -3.31 -7.74 24.45
N THR A 542 -2.29 -8.16 23.70
CA THR A 542 -2.34 -8.28 22.23
C THR A 542 -1.80 -9.63 21.79
N LEU A 543 -2.61 -10.35 21.01
CA LEU A 543 -2.24 -11.60 20.36
C LEU A 543 -2.56 -11.48 18.87
N CYS A 544 -1.53 -11.51 18.04
CA CYS A 544 -1.66 -11.59 16.59
C CYS A 544 -1.18 -12.97 16.13
N LEU A 545 -2.03 -13.66 15.39
CA LEU A 545 -1.81 -14.97 14.79
C LEU A 545 -2.08 -14.81 13.29
N ASP A 546 -1.28 -13.98 12.63
CA ASP A 546 -1.51 -13.53 11.25
C ASP A 546 -0.93 -14.54 10.25
N GLU A 547 -1.61 -14.78 9.15
CA GLU A 547 -1.23 -15.75 8.10
C GLU A 547 -0.91 -17.16 8.64
N CYS A 548 -1.45 -17.52 9.80
CA CYS A 548 -1.21 -18.79 10.47
C CYS A 548 -2.21 -19.85 10.02
N VAL A 549 -1.82 -21.12 10.09
CA VAL A 549 -2.74 -22.26 9.95
C VAL A 549 -3.03 -22.78 11.35
N LEU A 550 -4.29 -22.79 11.76
CA LEU A 550 -4.70 -23.18 13.12
C LEU A 550 -5.87 -24.15 13.02
N ARG A 551 -5.72 -25.37 13.56
CA ARG A 551 -6.82 -26.34 13.64
C ARG A 551 -7.68 -26.13 14.87
N ASP A 552 -7.05 -25.84 16.01
CA ASP A 552 -7.74 -25.54 17.26
C ASP A 552 -7.24 -24.22 17.86
N ALA A 553 -8.18 -23.29 18.02
CA ALA A 553 -7.95 -21.99 18.64
C ALA A 553 -8.70 -21.84 19.97
N SER A 554 -9.37 -22.88 20.49
CA SER A 554 -10.19 -22.83 21.71
C SER A 554 -9.46 -22.24 22.92
N PHE A 555 -8.16 -22.49 23.02
CA PHE A 555 -7.31 -22.03 24.11
C PHE A 555 -7.25 -20.50 24.27
N ILE A 556 -7.62 -19.72 23.24
CA ILE A 556 -7.71 -18.26 23.36
C ILE A 556 -8.62 -17.81 24.51
N GLY A 557 -9.64 -18.59 24.87
CA GLY A 557 -10.59 -18.25 25.95
C GLY A 557 -9.96 -18.11 27.34
N GLU A 558 -8.76 -18.66 27.54
CA GLU A 558 -8.01 -18.51 28.80
C GLU A 558 -7.38 -17.11 28.95
N LEU A 559 -7.24 -16.36 27.85
CA LEU A 559 -6.58 -15.05 27.80
C LEU A 559 -7.53 -13.90 28.18
N LYS A 560 -8.12 -13.96 29.37
CA LYS A 560 -9.22 -13.07 29.83
C LYS A 560 -8.90 -11.56 29.86
N ARG A 561 -7.64 -11.17 29.70
CA ARG A 561 -7.20 -9.76 29.65
C ARG A 561 -6.93 -9.23 28.26
N LEU A 562 -7.07 -10.07 27.24
CA LEU A 562 -6.80 -9.71 25.87
C LEU A 562 -7.71 -8.55 25.43
N GLU A 563 -7.09 -7.50 24.87
CA GLU A 563 -7.79 -6.33 24.30
C GLU A 563 -7.75 -6.37 22.77
N VAL A 564 -6.76 -7.03 22.18
CA VAL A 564 -6.55 -7.12 20.73
C VAL A 564 -6.29 -8.58 20.34
N LEU A 565 -7.10 -9.08 19.39
CA LEU A 565 -6.93 -10.40 18.79
C LEU A 565 -6.96 -10.28 17.27
N SER A 566 -5.91 -10.75 16.60
CA SER A 566 -5.84 -10.80 15.14
C SER A 566 -5.59 -12.21 14.65
N PHE A 567 -6.36 -12.61 13.64
CA PHE A 567 -6.17 -13.79 12.80
C PHE A 567 -6.01 -13.39 11.33
N ARG A 568 -5.57 -12.15 11.04
CA ARG A 568 -5.54 -11.63 9.67
C ARG A 568 -4.84 -12.58 8.71
N GLY A 569 -5.52 -12.97 7.63
CA GLY A 569 -4.95 -13.88 6.62
C GLY A 569 -4.82 -15.35 7.06
N SER A 570 -5.33 -15.72 8.23
CA SER A 570 -5.14 -17.06 8.79
C SER A 570 -6.14 -18.07 8.26
N LYS A 571 -5.69 -19.31 8.17
CA LYS A 571 -6.49 -20.47 7.75
C LYS A 571 -7.13 -21.12 8.98
N ILE A 572 -8.19 -20.50 9.47
CA ILE A 572 -9.10 -21.04 10.48
C ILE A 572 -10.43 -21.44 9.83
N GLU A 573 -11.01 -22.58 10.22
CA GLU A 573 -12.32 -23.01 9.69
C GLU A 573 -13.50 -22.53 10.55
N GLU A 574 -13.30 -22.46 11.86
CA GLU A 574 -14.28 -22.02 12.85
C GLU A 574 -13.61 -21.09 13.87
N LEU A 575 -14.32 -20.03 14.26
CA LEU A 575 -13.96 -19.23 15.41
C LEU A 575 -14.42 -19.96 16.69
N PRO A 576 -13.56 -20.22 17.67
CA PRO A 576 -13.92 -21.01 18.84
C PRO A 576 -14.97 -20.31 19.71
N ARG A 577 -15.91 -21.08 20.29
CA ARG A 577 -16.94 -20.56 21.21
C ARG A 577 -16.36 -19.91 22.45
N GLU A 578 -15.16 -20.32 22.83
CA GLU A 578 -14.36 -19.79 23.94
C GLU A 578 -14.00 -18.31 23.76
N ILE A 579 -14.13 -17.74 22.55
CA ILE A 579 -13.97 -16.29 22.34
C ILE A 579 -14.92 -15.46 23.22
N THR A 580 -16.07 -16.02 23.60
CA THR A 580 -17.04 -15.38 24.50
C THR A 580 -16.47 -15.08 25.89
N HIS A 581 -15.38 -15.74 26.28
CA HIS A 581 -14.67 -15.46 27.53
C HIS A 581 -13.83 -14.18 27.47
N LEU A 582 -13.54 -13.66 26.28
CA LEU A 582 -12.70 -12.47 26.03
C LEU A 582 -13.48 -11.16 26.21
N THR A 583 -14.06 -10.99 27.40
CA THR A 583 -14.93 -9.84 27.73
C THR A 583 -14.24 -8.46 27.68
N ARG A 584 -12.90 -8.41 27.58
CA ARG A 584 -12.10 -7.18 27.45
C ARG A 584 -11.67 -6.85 26.03
N LEU A 585 -12.06 -7.68 25.06
CA LEU A 585 -11.64 -7.51 23.68
C LEU A 585 -12.22 -6.22 23.09
N LYS A 586 -11.35 -5.37 22.54
CA LYS A 586 -11.67 -4.10 21.87
C LYS A 586 -11.49 -4.18 20.36
N LEU A 587 -10.55 -4.99 19.88
CA LEU A 587 -10.31 -5.20 18.46
C LEU A 587 -10.28 -6.70 18.15
N LEU A 588 -11.07 -7.10 17.16
CA LEU A 588 -11.06 -8.43 16.57
C LEU A 588 -10.83 -8.33 15.06
N ASP A 589 -9.71 -8.88 14.59
CA ASP A 589 -9.37 -8.94 13.16
C ASP A 589 -9.47 -10.38 12.63
N LEU A 590 -10.43 -10.60 11.74
CA LEU A 590 -10.68 -11.83 10.98
C LEU A 590 -10.60 -11.55 9.48
N SER A 591 -9.98 -10.43 9.07
CA SER A 591 -9.85 -10.07 7.68
C SER A 591 -9.02 -11.10 6.92
N HIS A 592 -9.36 -11.33 5.66
CA HIS A 592 -8.67 -12.29 4.79
C HIS A 592 -8.59 -13.73 5.36
N CYS A 593 -9.48 -14.13 6.28
CA CYS A 593 -9.60 -15.52 6.74
C CYS A 593 -10.46 -16.36 5.77
N ASP A 594 -10.04 -16.55 4.53
CA ASP A 594 -10.84 -17.12 3.43
C ASP A 594 -11.27 -18.60 3.62
N LYS A 595 -10.83 -19.26 4.71
CA LYS A 595 -11.30 -20.59 5.14
C LYS A 595 -12.37 -20.56 6.24
N LEU A 596 -12.65 -19.41 6.84
CA LEU A 596 -13.57 -19.27 7.97
C LEU A 596 -15.02 -19.46 7.52
N LYS A 597 -15.66 -20.51 8.03
CA LYS A 597 -17.04 -20.90 7.72
C LYS A 597 -17.98 -20.67 8.89
N VAL A 598 -17.50 -20.80 10.11
CA VAL A 598 -18.34 -20.72 11.31
C VAL A 598 -17.82 -19.64 12.25
N ILE A 599 -18.67 -18.67 12.54
CA ILE A 599 -18.59 -17.81 13.72
C ILE A 599 -19.77 -18.21 14.61
N PRO A 600 -19.56 -18.77 15.81
CA PRO A 600 -20.66 -19.28 16.61
C PRO A 600 -21.72 -18.21 16.91
N ALA A 601 -22.99 -18.59 16.81
CA ALA A 601 -24.11 -17.69 17.12
C ALA A 601 -23.96 -17.05 18.50
N ASN A 602 -24.21 -15.74 18.58
CA ASN A 602 -24.06 -14.88 19.75
C ASN A 602 -22.61 -14.60 20.19
N ALA A 603 -21.60 -15.20 19.55
CA ALA A 603 -20.20 -14.99 19.94
C ALA A 603 -19.78 -13.53 19.81
N ILE A 604 -20.14 -12.88 18.70
CA ILE A 604 -19.80 -11.47 18.48
C ILE A 604 -20.54 -10.59 19.48
N SER A 605 -21.85 -10.81 19.67
CA SER A 605 -22.65 -9.99 20.60
C SER A 605 -22.19 -10.07 22.06
N SER A 606 -21.49 -11.12 22.45
CA SER A 606 -20.93 -11.28 23.81
C SER A 606 -19.75 -10.32 24.10
N LEU A 607 -19.08 -9.83 23.05
CA LEU A 607 -17.92 -8.95 23.14
C LEU A 607 -18.34 -7.49 23.34
N SER A 608 -19.00 -7.21 24.45
CA SER A 608 -19.63 -5.90 24.74
C SER A 608 -18.68 -4.68 24.72
N LEU A 609 -17.37 -4.90 24.86
CA LEU A 609 -16.35 -3.86 24.78
C LEU A 609 -15.71 -3.71 23.40
N LEU A 610 -16.17 -4.47 22.40
CA LEU A 610 -15.63 -4.45 21.05
C LEU A 610 -15.88 -3.09 20.39
N GLU A 611 -14.81 -2.47 19.93
CA GLU A 611 -14.79 -1.17 19.27
C GLU A 611 -14.55 -1.32 17.77
N GLU A 612 -13.80 -2.34 17.38
CA GLU A 612 -13.41 -2.59 15.99
C GLU A 612 -13.55 -4.06 15.62
N LEU A 613 -14.22 -4.31 14.50
CA LEU A 613 -14.41 -5.63 13.93
C LEU A 613 -14.03 -5.62 12.45
N TYR A 614 -13.08 -6.48 12.10
CA TYR A 614 -12.64 -6.69 10.72
C TYR A 614 -13.00 -8.11 10.30
N THR A 615 -13.80 -8.27 9.25
CA THR A 615 -14.22 -9.56 8.68
C THR A 615 -14.15 -9.57 7.16
N LEU A 616 -13.72 -8.46 6.56
CA LEU A 616 -13.61 -8.26 5.12
C LEU A 616 -12.66 -9.29 4.50
N LYS A 617 -13.06 -9.89 3.38
CA LYS A 617 -12.41 -11.01 2.70
C LYS A 617 -12.25 -12.27 3.56
N GLY A 618 -12.81 -12.29 4.76
CA GLY A 618 -12.67 -13.40 5.70
C GLY A 618 -13.95 -14.17 5.93
N PHE A 619 -15.08 -13.48 6.11
CA PHE A 619 -16.33 -14.14 6.47
C PHE A 619 -17.54 -13.63 5.69
N ARG A 620 -18.27 -14.57 5.06
CA ARG A 620 -19.46 -14.30 4.25
C ARG A 620 -20.67 -15.15 4.65
N GLN A 621 -20.53 -16.13 5.55
CA GLN A 621 -21.60 -17.09 5.86
C GLN A 621 -22.57 -16.58 6.96
N TRP A 622 -22.93 -15.30 6.91
CA TRP A 622 -23.85 -14.69 7.87
C TRP A 622 -25.25 -15.33 7.81
N GLU A 623 -25.84 -15.57 8.98
CA GLU A 623 -27.19 -16.12 9.06
C GLU A 623 -28.27 -15.04 8.90
N LEU A 624 -29.40 -15.41 8.30
CA LEU A 624 -30.61 -14.59 8.27
C LEU A 624 -31.26 -14.50 9.66
N GLN A 625 -31.74 -13.30 10.00
CA GLN A 625 -32.41 -13.04 11.27
C GLN A 625 -33.71 -13.87 11.42
N GLY A 626 -33.91 -14.51 12.58
CA GLY A 626 -35.18 -15.18 12.93
C GLY A 626 -35.25 -16.68 12.60
N LEU A 627 -34.17 -17.29 12.11
CA LEU A 627 -34.07 -18.74 11.97
C LEU A 627 -33.62 -19.38 13.30
N ASN A 628 -34.52 -20.12 13.95
CA ASN A 628 -34.32 -20.71 15.29
C ASN A 628 -33.36 -21.93 15.33
N SER A 629 -32.61 -22.20 14.25
CA SER A 629 -31.84 -23.43 14.07
C SER A 629 -30.39 -23.22 13.63
N SER A 630 -29.84 -22.02 13.79
CA SER A 630 -28.52 -21.68 13.26
C SER A 630 -27.39 -21.82 14.29
N ASN A 631 -26.26 -22.38 13.83
CA ASN A 631 -25.00 -22.40 14.56
C ASN A 631 -24.12 -21.15 14.27
N ASN A 632 -24.48 -20.32 13.28
CA ASN A 632 -23.63 -19.23 12.77
C ASN A 632 -24.13 -17.85 13.23
N ALA A 633 -23.21 -16.88 13.25
CA ALA A 633 -23.51 -15.52 13.67
C ALA A 633 -24.38 -14.78 12.63
N SER A 634 -25.23 -13.90 13.13
CA SER A 634 -26.03 -13.01 12.28
C SER A 634 -25.56 -11.57 12.40
N LEU A 635 -25.71 -10.76 11.33
CA LEU A 635 -25.38 -9.34 11.38
C LEU A 635 -26.22 -8.57 12.43
N ALA A 636 -27.36 -9.12 12.86
CA ALA A 636 -28.17 -8.54 13.96
C ALA A 636 -27.42 -8.47 15.29
N GLU A 637 -26.41 -9.31 15.50
CA GLU A 637 -25.58 -9.29 16.70
C GLU A 637 -24.82 -7.97 16.87
N LEU A 638 -24.44 -7.31 15.76
CA LEU A 638 -23.67 -6.07 15.80
C LEU A 638 -24.45 -4.91 16.44
N LYS A 639 -25.78 -4.96 16.45
CA LYS A 639 -26.63 -3.95 17.13
C LYS A 639 -26.40 -3.92 18.64
N ASN A 640 -25.99 -5.04 19.23
CA ASN A 640 -25.73 -5.14 20.66
C ASN A 640 -24.36 -4.56 21.03
N LEU A 641 -23.50 -4.28 20.04
CA LEU A 641 -22.17 -3.71 20.24
C LEU A 641 -22.23 -2.18 20.36
N SER A 642 -22.55 -1.71 21.56
CA SER A 642 -22.74 -0.27 21.81
C SER A 642 -21.52 0.61 21.56
N ARG A 643 -20.30 0.03 21.56
CA ARG A 643 -19.01 0.70 21.39
C ARG A 643 -18.39 0.53 19.99
N LEU A 644 -19.04 -0.22 19.10
CA LEU A 644 -18.51 -0.46 17.76
C LEU A 644 -18.45 0.87 16.97
N THR A 645 -17.24 1.27 16.59
CA THR A 645 -16.95 2.51 15.85
C THR A 645 -16.27 2.25 14.50
N THR A 646 -15.61 1.10 14.35
CA THR A 646 -14.99 0.65 13.10
C THR A 646 -15.55 -0.71 12.70
N LEU A 647 -16.02 -0.83 11.45
CA LEU A 647 -16.53 -2.09 10.92
C LEU A 647 -16.05 -2.32 9.48
N GLU A 648 -15.40 -3.46 9.25
CA GLU A 648 -15.12 -3.95 7.91
C GLU A 648 -15.79 -5.31 7.70
N VAL A 649 -16.67 -5.40 6.71
CA VAL A 649 -17.55 -6.57 6.53
C VAL A 649 -17.99 -6.77 5.09
N ASP A 650 -18.07 -8.03 4.69
CA ASP A 650 -18.76 -8.46 3.48
C ASP A 650 -20.17 -8.95 3.80
N VAL A 651 -21.14 -8.43 3.06
CA VAL A 651 -22.57 -8.71 3.17
C VAL A 651 -23.03 -9.27 1.83
N PRO A 652 -23.07 -10.61 1.65
CA PRO A 652 -23.35 -11.21 0.34
C PRO A 652 -24.71 -10.86 -0.24
N ASP A 653 -25.73 -10.77 0.62
CA ASP A 653 -27.09 -10.39 0.24
C ASP A 653 -27.60 -9.31 1.20
N VAL A 654 -28.15 -8.23 0.64
CA VAL A 654 -28.76 -7.13 1.38
C VAL A 654 -29.88 -7.60 2.32
N LYS A 655 -30.53 -8.73 2.04
CA LYS A 655 -31.54 -9.35 2.94
C LYS A 655 -30.97 -9.77 4.30
N MET A 656 -29.64 -9.94 4.39
CA MET A 656 -28.96 -10.24 5.65
C MET A 656 -28.83 -9.01 6.54
N LEU A 657 -29.00 -7.79 5.99
CA LEU A 657 -28.95 -6.56 6.76
C LEU A 657 -30.22 -6.40 7.60
N PRO A 658 -30.11 -6.40 8.93
CA PRO A 658 -31.20 -6.01 9.80
C PRO A 658 -31.53 -4.53 9.61
N LYS A 659 -32.81 -4.15 9.75
CA LYS A 659 -33.23 -2.74 9.78
C LYS A 659 -32.49 -1.94 10.84
N ASP A 660 -32.02 -0.73 10.55
CA ASP A 660 -31.28 0.15 11.46
C ASP A 660 -29.97 -0.45 12.00
N LEU A 661 -29.35 -1.40 11.29
CA LEU A 661 -28.05 -1.96 11.70
C LEU A 661 -26.99 -0.87 11.84
N PHE A 662 -26.90 0.00 10.85
CA PHE A 662 -25.90 1.05 10.78
C PHE A 662 -26.44 2.32 11.43
N SER A 663 -26.02 2.55 12.68
CA SER A 663 -26.27 3.80 13.38
C SER A 663 -25.25 4.88 13.02
N ASN A 664 -25.50 6.13 13.41
CA ASN A 664 -24.58 7.25 13.18
C ASN A 664 -23.23 7.16 13.94
N LYS A 665 -23.00 6.09 14.72
CA LYS A 665 -21.84 5.89 15.59
C LYS A 665 -20.56 5.45 14.86
N LEU A 666 -20.68 4.82 13.69
CA LEU A 666 -19.50 4.38 12.93
C LEU A 666 -18.68 5.59 12.47
N GLU A 667 -17.44 5.67 12.95
CA GLU A 667 -16.44 6.65 12.54
C GLU A 667 -15.73 6.20 11.26
N ARG A 668 -15.48 4.89 11.16
CA ARG A 668 -14.78 4.22 10.06
C ARG A 668 -15.58 3.00 9.59
N TYR A 669 -15.56 2.73 8.29
CA TYR A 669 -16.14 1.50 7.75
C TYR A 669 -15.60 1.16 6.37
N HIS A 670 -15.52 -0.14 6.10
CA HIS A 670 -15.36 -0.69 4.75
C HIS A 670 -16.41 -1.79 4.58
N ILE A 671 -17.51 -1.44 3.91
CA ILE A 671 -18.66 -2.34 3.79
C ILE A 671 -18.85 -2.69 2.33
N VAL A 672 -18.89 -4.00 2.06
CA VAL A 672 -19.17 -4.54 0.73
C VAL A 672 -20.50 -5.25 0.79
N ILE A 673 -21.46 -4.84 -0.05
CA ILE A 673 -22.78 -5.45 -0.18
C ILE A 673 -22.87 -6.06 -1.58
N GLY A 674 -23.16 -7.36 -1.67
CA GLY A 674 -23.26 -8.11 -2.93
C GLY A 674 -22.05 -9.00 -3.26
N GLU A 675 -21.99 -9.49 -4.51
CA GLU A 675 -20.94 -10.37 -5.05
C GLU A 675 -19.91 -9.59 -5.89
N MET A 676 -19.12 -8.73 -5.24
CA MET A 676 -18.06 -7.97 -5.94
C MET A 676 -16.72 -8.69 -5.99
N TRP A 677 -15.97 -8.42 -7.07
CA TRP A 677 -14.54 -8.71 -7.19
C TRP A 677 -13.74 -7.58 -6.53
N TYR A 678 -12.73 -7.94 -5.74
CA TYR A 678 -11.84 -6.95 -5.12
C TYR A 678 -10.81 -6.48 -6.14
N TRP A 679 -11.10 -5.39 -6.84
CA TRP A 679 -10.09 -4.70 -7.64
C TRP A 679 -9.03 -4.04 -6.73
N TYR A 680 -7.81 -3.91 -7.24
CA TYR A 680 -6.57 -3.58 -6.52
C TYR A 680 -6.46 -2.15 -5.95
N ASP A 681 -7.50 -1.32 -6.03
CA ASP A 681 -7.47 0.02 -5.44
C ASP A 681 -7.88 -0.01 -3.96
N GLU A 682 -6.89 -0.25 -3.11
CA GLU A 682 -6.96 0.05 -1.68
C GLU A 682 -6.82 1.56 -1.46
N TYR A 683 -7.89 2.30 -1.72
CA TYR A 683 -7.97 3.64 -1.15
C TYR A 683 -7.93 3.51 0.38
N LEU A 684 -6.94 4.12 1.04
CA LEU A 684 -6.83 4.25 2.52
C LEU A 684 -7.93 5.16 3.12
N SER A 685 -9.09 5.24 2.45
CA SER A 685 -10.19 6.00 2.99
C SER A 685 -10.73 5.33 4.23
N SER A 686 -11.12 6.16 5.20
CA SER A 686 -11.69 5.67 6.44
C SER A 686 -13.16 5.24 6.28
N ARG A 687 -13.82 5.59 5.18
CA ARG A 687 -15.26 5.36 4.96
C ARG A 687 -15.53 4.94 3.51
N MET A 688 -15.40 3.64 3.25
CA MET A 688 -15.61 3.02 1.95
C MET A 688 -16.89 2.19 1.94
N LEU A 689 -17.68 2.36 0.88
CA LEU A 689 -18.89 1.58 0.64
C LEU A 689 -18.86 1.04 -0.79
N ARG A 690 -19.06 -0.27 -0.93
CA ARG A 690 -19.17 -0.97 -2.21
C ARG A 690 -20.52 -1.65 -2.25
N ILE A 691 -21.35 -1.33 -3.25
CA ILE A 691 -22.70 -1.89 -3.38
C ILE A 691 -22.89 -2.47 -4.76
N GLN A 692 -23.25 -3.75 -4.81
CA GLN A 692 -23.73 -4.44 -6.01
C GLN A 692 -25.10 -5.03 -5.73
N LEU A 693 -26.11 -4.61 -6.50
CA LEU A 693 -27.50 -5.06 -6.31
C LEU A 693 -28.11 -5.50 -7.64
N ASN A 694 -28.30 -6.81 -7.80
CA ASN A 694 -28.89 -7.38 -9.02
C ASN A 694 -30.42 -7.18 -9.12
N THR A 695 -31.06 -6.59 -8.11
CA THR A 695 -32.52 -6.45 -7.97
C THR A 695 -32.89 -5.08 -7.40
N ASP A 696 -34.06 -4.55 -7.78
CA ASP A 696 -34.64 -3.32 -7.19
C ASP A 696 -34.93 -3.56 -5.70
N ILE A 697 -34.00 -3.18 -4.82
CA ILE A 697 -34.20 -3.27 -3.37
C ILE A 697 -34.09 -1.87 -2.80
N HIS A 698 -35.14 -1.44 -2.09
CA HIS A 698 -35.06 -0.27 -1.23
C HIS A 698 -34.02 -0.54 -0.15
N LEU A 699 -32.90 0.18 -0.24
CA LEU A 699 -31.91 0.20 0.82
C LEU A 699 -32.57 0.71 2.11
N ASP A 700 -32.25 0.07 3.22
CA ASP A 700 -32.73 0.49 4.52
C ASP A 700 -32.09 1.83 4.94
N HIS A 701 -32.77 2.60 5.80
CA HIS A 701 -32.34 3.92 6.26
C HIS A 701 -30.91 3.92 6.83
N GLY A 702 -30.46 2.81 7.42
CA GLY A 702 -29.07 2.66 7.89
C GLY A 702 -28.02 2.75 6.77
N VAL A 703 -28.31 2.22 5.58
CA VAL A 703 -27.38 2.29 4.43
C VAL A 703 -27.33 3.70 3.86
N ASP A 704 -28.44 4.44 3.88
CA ASP A 704 -28.48 5.85 3.49
C ASP A 704 -27.58 6.72 4.37
N LEU A 705 -27.52 6.43 5.68
CA LEU A 705 -26.62 7.12 6.60
C LEU A 705 -25.14 6.87 6.28
N LEU A 706 -24.80 5.67 5.81
CA LEU A 706 -23.45 5.34 5.33
C LEU A 706 -23.15 6.05 4.01
N LEU A 707 -24.10 6.08 3.06
CA LEU A 707 -23.94 6.80 1.80
C LEU A 707 -23.62 8.29 2.04
N LYS A 708 -24.32 8.93 2.97
CA LYS A 708 -24.10 10.35 3.36
C LYS A 708 -22.71 10.66 3.89
N LYS A 709 -22.06 9.69 4.54
CA LYS A 709 -20.73 9.84 5.14
C LYS A 709 -19.62 9.22 4.29
N ALA A 710 -19.95 8.50 3.22
CA ALA A 710 -19.00 7.77 2.40
C ALA A 710 -18.01 8.74 1.77
N GLU A 711 -16.74 8.38 1.83
CA GLU A 711 -15.67 9.07 1.15
C GLU A 711 -15.32 8.39 -0.18
N VAL A 712 -15.53 7.08 -0.25
CA VAL A 712 -15.35 6.28 -1.46
C VAL A 712 -16.61 5.44 -1.65
N LEU A 713 -17.22 5.55 -2.83
CA LEU A 713 -18.42 4.81 -3.20
C LEU A 713 -18.21 4.07 -4.52
N TYR A 714 -18.44 2.76 -4.51
CA TYR A 714 -18.49 1.93 -5.71
C TYR A 714 -19.89 1.36 -5.89
N LEU A 715 -20.47 1.52 -7.07
CA LEU A 715 -21.78 1.01 -7.44
C LEU A 715 -21.66 0.12 -8.68
N ASP A 716 -22.03 -1.15 -8.56
CA ASP A 716 -22.03 -2.10 -9.70
C ASP A 716 -23.42 -2.75 -9.91
N LYS A 717 -23.89 -2.88 -11.15
CA LYS A 717 -25.13 -3.61 -11.54
C LYS A 717 -26.42 -3.17 -10.84
N VAL A 718 -26.45 -2.01 -10.21
CA VAL A 718 -27.57 -1.58 -9.37
C VAL A 718 -28.82 -1.29 -10.23
N LYS A 719 -29.80 -2.20 -10.22
CA LYS A 719 -31.15 -1.92 -10.72
C LYS A 719 -31.92 -1.12 -9.66
N GLY A 720 -32.52 0.01 -10.02
CA GLY A 720 -33.39 0.77 -9.11
C GLY A 720 -32.78 2.01 -8.44
N ILE A 721 -31.62 2.49 -8.90
CA ILE A 721 -30.98 3.72 -8.39
C ILE A 721 -31.89 4.98 -8.41
N LYS A 722 -32.97 4.96 -9.19
CA LYS A 722 -33.91 6.09 -9.31
C LYS A 722 -34.54 6.53 -7.99
N SER A 723 -34.61 5.72 -6.93
CA SER A 723 -35.06 6.23 -5.61
C SER A 723 -33.90 6.76 -4.78
N ILE A 724 -32.78 6.02 -4.73
CA ILE A 724 -31.61 6.35 -3.89
C ILE A 724 -30.99 7.70 -4.30
N LEU A 725 -30.84 7.98 -5.60
CA LEU A 725 -30.29 9.26 -6.09
C LEU A 725 -31.32 10.39 -6.21
N TYR A 726 -32.62 10.09 -6.17
CA TYR A 726 -33.69 11.09 -6.31
C TYR A 726 -34.18 11.57 -4.93
N ASP A 727 -34.09 10.72 -3.90
CA ASP A 727 -34.32 11.08 -2.49
C ASP A 727 -33.06 11.72 -1.85
N MET A 728 -31.89 11.52 -2.45
CA MET A 728 -30.65 12.20 -2.08
C MET A 728 -30.39 13.38 -3.02
N ASP A 729 -30.94 14.56 -2.70
CA ASP A 729 -30.45 15.84 -3.24
C ASP A 729 -28.91 15.94 -3.10
N TRP A 730 -28.24 16.89 -3.76
CA TRP A 730 -26.77 17.09 -3.69
C TRP A 730 -26.19 17.20 -2.25
N GLU A 731 -27.04 17.35 -1.23
CA GLU A 731 -26.70 17.18 0.19
C GLU A 731 -26.39 15.72 0.63
N GLY A 732 -26.64 14.72 -0.21
CA GLY A 732 -26.50 13.30 0.09
C GLY A 732 -25.08 12.73 -0.01
N PHE A 733 -24.12 13.45 -0.60
CA PHE A 733 -22.74 12.98 -0.80
C PHE A 733 -21.69 13.98 -0.30
N GLN A 734 -21.93 14.63 0.85
CA GLN A 734 -21.11 15.74 1.35
C GLN A 734 -19.63 15.43 1.56
N ARG A 735 -19.27 14.15 1.76
CA ARG A 735 -17.90 13.72 2.06
C ARG A 735 -17.25 12.90 0.95
N LEU A 736 -17.96 12.70 -0.17
CA LEU A 736 -17.52 11.83 -1.24
C LEU A 736 -16.32 12.43 -1.95
N LYS A 737 -15.23 11.67 -2.00
CA LYS A 737 -13.97 12.01 -2.67
C LYS A 737 -13.81 11.20 -3.96
N HIS A 738 -14.30 9.97 -3.96
CA HIS A 738 -14.21 9.05 -5.10
C HIS A 738 -15.55 8.35 -5.33
N LEU A 739 -15.99 8.35 -6.58
CA LEU A 739 -17.21 7.67 -7.04
C LEU A 739 -16.87 6.84 -8.27
N ASP A 740 -17.17 5.56 -8.21
CA ASP A 740 -17.04 4.65 -9.34
C ASP A 740 -18.37 3.92 -9.57
N ILE A 741 -18.76 3.82 -10.84
CA ILE A 741 -20.05 3.27 -11.26
C ILE A 741 -19.84 2.35 -12.46
N GLU A 742 -20.19 1.09 -12.30
CA GLU A 742 -20.06 0.03 -13.29
C GLU A 742 -21.46 -0.51 -13.63
N ILE A 743 -21.85 -0.43 -14.91
CA ILE A 743 -23.11 -0.95 -15.48
C ILE A 743 -24.37 -0.62 -14.64
N VAL A 744 -25.01 0.53 -14.91
CA VAL A 744 -26.38 0.79 -14.43
C VAL A 744 -27.32 0.91 -15.63
N MET A 745 -28.23 -0.05 -15.78
CA MET A 745 -29.23 -0.08 -16.88
C MET A 745 -30.23 1.09 -16.86
N THR A 746 -30.12 2.04 -15.91
CA THR A 746 -31.09 3.14 -15.72
C THR A 746 -30.45 4.51 -15.43
N PHE A 747 -29.20 4.75 -15.85
CA PHE A 747 -28.45 5.98 -15.55
C PHE A 747 -28.70 7.16 -16.51
N ASN A 748 -29.80 7.17 -17.27
CA ASN A 748 -30.01 8.12 -18.37
C ASN A 748 -30.60 9.51 -18.01
N ILE A 749 -30.64 9.94 -16.74
CA ILE A 749 -31.35 11.19 -16.38
C ILE A 749 -30.54 12.17 -15.50
N LEU A 750 -29.48 11.78 -14.79
CA LEU A 750 -28.85 12.67 -13.80
C LEU A 750 -27.51 13.33 -14.20
N LEU A 751 -26.79 12.82 -15.20
CA LEU A 751 -25.49 13.41 -15.62
C LEU A 751 -25.63 14.62 -16.56
N THR A 752 -26.78 14.77 -17.22
CA THR A 752 -27.01 15.84 -18.21
C THR A 752 -27.14 17.24 -17.61
N GLN A 753 -27.23 17.40 -16.29
CA GLN A 753 -27.34 18.73 -15.69
C GLN A 753 -26.06 19.31 -15.09
N ARG A 754 -24.98 18.56 -14.79
CA ARG A 754 -23.85 19.17 -14.05
C ARG A 754 -22.42 18.61 -14.23
N CYS A 755 -22.08 17.85 -15.28
CA CYS A 755 -20.67 17.56 -15.64
C CYS A 755 -19.89 18.77 -16.21
N ARG A 756 -20.14 19.99 -15.71
CA ARG A 756 -19.39 21.21 -16.09
C ARG A 756 -18.59 21.84 -14.95
N SER A 757 -18.50 21.22 -13.76
CA SER A 757 -17.83 21.88 -12.62
C SER A 757 -16.85 21.03 -11.81
N LEU A 758 -16.39 19.89 -12.31
CA LEU A 758 -15.26 19.16 -11.72
C LEU A 758 -14.32 18.71 -12.84
N VAL A 759 -13.46 19.65 -13.24
CA VAL A 759 -12.16 19.44 -13.91
C VAL A 759 -11.10 19.87 -12.91
#